data_AF-A0A1Z8KZG8-F1
#
_entry.id   AF-A0A1Z8KZG8-F1
#
_cell.length_a   1.000
_cell.length_b   1.000
_cell.length_c   1.000
_cell.angle_alpha   90.00
_cell.angle_beta   90.00
_cell.angle_gamma   90.00
#
_symmetry.space_group_name_H-M   'P 1'
#
loop_
_entity.id
_entity.type
_entity.pdbx_description
1 polymer ?
#
loop_
_entity_poly.entity_id
_entity_poly.type
_entity_poly.pdbx_seq_one_letter_code
_entity_poly.pdbx_strand_id
1 'polypeptide(L)'
;MRIAAEAGLTVTGTYEAGNLSPENFLSYAGQPAVIAIDVVLPASPIDAILFDAGASGAGTYFGVRDSGTIMRFRAGAGSSLTPATAVVDIPVAYLPFDGRQHRIVVAIHPANGTLAVYVDDWLVGSGSTDGFPMNYTGAWAGGDTAGLGVVSSATVLNEPVTAWPAAISEMRFYGNQQVVAVARPPAAWTYLAELTGKDAVFRFGSAALADPYGPGQYHDAQLSLPAYRSSLEGGAGHLIGGAARVSRGVLSLPRSAATDPVMSGKVAGRDFALLRGPADGEYWQFRPFVTGICGRPSGYDTRIDVPILAREAKLGRSIIAARLLGDNEGGLANGGSTIGLEGDESLKGQPVPVLFGRVWNAEPVLVNAVHGVVLICQGPANVHGLRVNGIPRVAGTAYASKADFVNTANAASAGEYRVWSDGDATYARLSGRPEGTITVDISVGASDADRTPGAIAADLITAAGELVDAESVAALDANFAHVTGYYSATNDVTYAAILASILADAGAYFEETRLGSFRVVQLPVPDNDDAVATMARVSVDNPAASGVIDLMDFRLQVPGDQAAANPVKSLTVKYRRNYRVMTGGDLGGDASLPPIDDVETPSTDPLNYDPVGGWEVRAALALDYAASDPVDDDTVAADYPLATDLEIETGLTTEAGAEALRDLLFARLKVERVFATAQVPNTDAGVDALRRGDVVTVTHPDFGFDTGKPMVVIGITRLGEGGASGGRVVELRLWG
;
A
#
# COMPACT_ATOMS: atom_id res chain seq x y z
N MET A 1 13.10 -25.17 -5.50
CA MET A 1 13.82 -26.22 -6.26
C MET A 1 13.81 -27.48 -5.43
N ARG A 2 13.46 -28.65 -6.01
CA ARG A 2 13.39 -29.92 -5.29
C ARG A 2 14.66 -30.72 -5.51
N ILE A 3 15.31 -31.16 -4.43
CA ILE A 3 16.53 -31.97 -4.43
C ILE A 3 16.36 -33.02 -3.35
N ALA A 4 16.63 -34.29 -3.66
CA ALA A 4 16.73 -35.31 -2.62
C ALA A 4 17.96 -35.01 -1.74
N ALA A 5 17.76 -34.27 -0.65
CA ALA A 5 18.86 -33.57 0.05
C ALA A 5 19.82 -34.54 0.75
N GLU A 6 19.32 -35.74 1.11
CA GLU A 6 20.11 -36.81 1.73
C GLU A 6 20.60 -37.86 0.70
N ALA A 7 20.24 -37.73 -0.58
CA ALA A 7 20.58 -38.75 -1.57
C ALA A 7 22.09 -38.80 -1.81
N GLY A 8 22.67 -40.00 -1.69
CA GLY A 8 24.10 -40.22 -1.85
C GLY A 8 24.94 -39.85 -0.62
N LEU A 9 24.32 -39.37 0.46
CA LEU A 9 25.01 -39.13 1.73
C LEU A 9 25.08 -40.41 2.58
N THR A 10 26.14 -40.54 3.36
CA THR A 10 26.35 -41.62 4.32
C THR A 10 26.26 -41.08 5.74
N VAL A 11 25.30 -41.57 6.53
CA VAL A 11 25.07 -41.10 7.90
C VAL A 11 26.35 -41.29 8.74
N THR A 12 26.82 -40.19 9.34
CA THR A 12 27.94 -40.18 10.29
C THR A 12 27.47 -40.50 11.71
N GLY A 13 26.28 -40.02 12.08
CA GLY A 13 25.67 -40.32 13.38
C GLY A 13 24.17 -40.05 13.38
N THR A 14 23.45 -40.74 14.28
CA THR A 14 22.04 -40.52 14.56
C THR A 14 21.88 -40.18 16.04
N TYR A 15 21.04 -39.19 16.32
CA TYR A 15 20.90 -38.60 17.65
C TYR A 15 19.43 -38.41 18.01
N GLU A 16 19.12 -38.71 19.27
CA GLU A 16 17.82 -38.45 19.90
C GLU A 16 17.74 -37.03 20.46
N ALA A 17 16.53 -36.53 20.72
CA ALA A 17 16.32 -35.24 21.34
C ALA A 17 16.97 -35.16 22.74
N GLY A 18 17.52 -33.99 23.07
CA GLY A 18 18.21 -33.74 24.33
C GLY A 18 19.65 -33.23 24.15
N ASN A 19 20.49 -33.51 25.15
CA ASN A 19 21.88 -33.04 25.18
C ASN A 19 22.77 -33.93 24.29
N LEU A 20 23.55 -33.30 23.42
CA LEU A 20 24.43 -33.97 22.47
C LEU A 20 25.89 -33.66 22.79
N SER A 21 26.73 -34.68 22.82
CA SER A 21 28.17 -34.52 23.09
C SER A 21 28.82 -33.60 22.03
N PRO A 22 29.66 -32.63 22.42
CA PRO A 22 30.34 -31.73 21.46
C PRO A 22 31.28 -32.50 20.51
N GLU A 23 31.82 -33.63 20.95
CA GLU A 23 32.74 -34.48 20.16
C GLU A 23 32.09 -35.03 18.88
N ASN A 24 30.76 -35.12 18.86
CA ASN A 24 29.97 -35.51 17.69
C ASN A 24 30.16 -34.56 16.51
N PHE A 25 30.41 -33.27 16.79
CA PHE A 25 30.44 -32.19 15.79
C PHE A 25 31.82 -31.55 15.67
N LEU A 26 32.59 -31.48 16.76
CA LEU A 26 33.85 -30.72 16.83
C LEU A 26 34.89 -31.18 15.80
N SER A 27 34.95 -32.49 15.53
CA SER A 27 35.84 -33.07 14.50
C SER A 27 35.48 -32.67 13.07
N TYR A 28 34.24 -32.18 12.86
CA TYR A 28 33.72 -31.72 11.57
C TYR A 28 33.41 -30.22 11.56
N ALA A 29 33.72 -29.48 12.63
CA ALA A 29 33.40 -28.05 12.74
C ALA A 29 34.04 -27.23 11.62
N GLY A 30 35.22 -27.66 11.13
CA GLY A 30 35.95 -27.07 10.02
C GLY A 30 35.55 -27.56 8.61
N GLN A 31 34.66 -28.55 8.54
CA GLN A 31 34.33 -29.29 7.33
C GLN A 31 32.87 -29.04 6.91
N PRO A 32 32.52 -29.30 5.64
CA PRO A 32 31.13 -29.28 5.24
C PRO A 32 30.30 -30.29 6.04
N ALA A 33 29.09 -29.89 6.40
CA ALA A 33 28.19 -30.70 7.22
C ALA A 33 26.76 -30.62 6.69
N VAL A 34 26.05 -31.74 6.77
CA VAL A 34 24.60 -31.79 6.55
C VAL A 34 23.93 -32.33 7.81
N ILE A 35 22.89 -31.65 8.28
CA ILE A 35 22.08 -32.05 9.44
C ILE A 35 20.66 -32.25 8.94
N ALA A 36 20.08 -33.43 9.15
CA ALA A 36 18.68 -33.71 8.86
C ALA A 36 17.93 -34.00 10.16
N ILE A 37 16.81 -33.32 10.40
CA ILE A 37 15.98 -33.46 11.59
C ILE A 37 14.56 -33.77 11.15
N ASP A 38 14.02 -34.89 11.62
CA ASP A 38 12.61 -35.20 11.47
C ASP A 38 11.87 -34.69 12.71
N VAL A 39 11.01 -33.69 12.54
CA VAL A 39 10.42 -32.93 13.63
C VAL A 39 8.97 -32.57 13.35
N VAL A 40 8.15 -32.53 14.40
CA VAL A 40 6.82 -31.94 14.34
C VAL A 40 6.93 -30.42 14.37
N LEU A 41 6.49 -29.75 13.31
CA LEU A 41 6.36 -28.30 13.28
C LEU A 41 5.01 -27.90 13.92
N PRO A 42 4.98 -27.20 15.07
CA PRO A 42 3.75 -26.95 15.80
C PRO A 42 2.78 -26.03 15.05
N ALA A 43 1.48 -26.30 15.07
CA ALA A 43 0.48 -25.43 14.42
C ALA A 43 0.41 -24.00 15.01
N SER A 44 0.88 -23.84 16.26
CA SER A 44 1.04 -22.56 16.94
C SER A 44 2.52 -22.37 17.29
N PRO A 45 3.32 -21.75 16.40
CA PRO A 45 4.75 -21.51 16.64
C PRO A 45 4.95 -20.58 17.84
N ILE A 46 6.02 -20.83 18.61
CA ILE A 46 6.51 -19.99 19.71
C ILE A 46 8.02 -19.81 19.57
N ASP A 47 8.58 -18.81 20.23
CA ASP A 47 10.03 -18.62 20.31
C ASP A 47 10.66 -19.82 21.03
N ALA A 48 11.40 -20.65 20.31
CA ALA A 48 11.94 -21.92 20.79
C ALA A 48 13.14 -22.39 19.96
N ILE A 49 13.99 -23.21 20.56
CA ILE A 49 15.18 -23.78 19.94
C ILE A 49 14.94 -25.19 19.42
N LEU A 50 15.29 -25.45 18.17
CA LEU A 50 15.27 -26.78 17.57
C LEU A 50 16.64 -27.45 17.65
N PHE A 51 17.73 -26.72 17.35
CA PHE A 51 19.08 -27.26 17.45
C PHE A 51 20.09 -26.16 17.77
N ASP A 52 21.08 -26.47 18.59
CA ASP A 52 22.25 -25.63 18.79
C ASP A 52 23.53 -26.43 18.97
N ALA A 53 24.65 -25.81 18.60
CA ALA A 53 25.99 -26.35 18.83
C ALA A 53 26.98 -25.20 19.01
N GLY A 54 27.73 -25.20 20.12
CA GLY A 54 28.63 -24.10 20.48
C GLY A 54 27.95 -22.91 21.16
N ALA A 55 28.70 -21.82 21.39
CA ALA A 55 28.23 -20.64 22.12
C ALA A 55 28.77 -19.35 21.50
N SER A 56 29.25 -18.38 22.28
CA SER A 56 29.66 -17.04 21.82
C SER A 56 30.89 -17.00 20.90
N GLY A 57 31.68 -18.08 20.86
CA GLY A 57 32.79 -18.28 19.92
C GLY A 57 32.30 -18.76 18.54
N ALA A 58 32.63 -20.00 18.16
CA ALA A 58 31.94 -20.68 17.06
C ALA A 58 30.62 -21.23 17.57
N GLY A 59 29.53 -20.98 16.85
CA GLY A 59 28.24 -21.52 17.22
C GLY A 59 27.20 -21.52 16.12
N THR A 60 26.23 -22.41 16.29
CA THR A 60 25.05 -22.58 15.44
C THR A 60 23.80 -22.49 16.28
N TYR A 61 22.77 -21.85 15.71
CA TYR A 61 21.42 -21.85 16.25
C TYR A 61 20.43 -22.16 15.13
N PHE A 62 19.47 -23.01 15.46
CA PHE A 62 18.29 -23.25 14.67
C PHE A 62 17.05 -23.19 15.55
N GLY A 63 16.11 -22.31 15.25
CA GLY A 63 14.86 -22.22 16.00
C GLY A 63 13.92 -21.15 15.49
N VAL A 64 12.82 -20.98 16.22
CA VAL A 64 11.78 -19.97 15.95
C VAL A 64 11.99 -18.79 16.90
N ARG A 65 11.78 -17.59 16.40
CA ARG A 65 11.99 -16.32 17.10
C ARG A 65 10.99 -15.24 16.67
N ASP A 66 11.11 -14.10 17.33
CA ASP A 66 10.36 -12.87 17.06
C ASP A 66 8.84 -13.10 17.19
N SER A 67 8.44 -13.63 18.35
CA SER A 67 7.04 -13.98 18.68
C SER A 67 6.42 -15.04 17.75
N GLY A 68 7.20 -16.04 17.35
CA GLY A 68 6.72 -17.16 16.54
C GLY A 68 6.64 -16.86 15.04
N THR A 69 7.23 -15.76 14.56
CA THR A 69 7.03 -15.30 13.17
C THR A 69 8.18 -15.64 12.21
N ILE A 70 9.39 -15.87 12.73
CA ILE A 70 10.58 -16.19 11.93
C ILE A 70 11.20 -17.50 12.41
N MET A 71 11.53 -18.39 11.47
CA MET A 71 12.43 -19.52 11.72
C MET A 71 13.82 -19.15 11.22
N ARG A 72 14.80 -19.10 12.12
CA ARG A 72 16.17 -18.70 11.84
C ARG A 72 17.10 -19.88 11.91
N PHE A 73 17.96 -20.03 10.90
CA PHE A 73 19.19 -20.81 11.02
C PHE A 73 20.40 -19.88 10.89
N ARG A 74 21.35 -19.98 11.81
CA ARG A 74 22.62 -19.23 11.76
C ARG A 74 23.79 -20.11 12.14
N ALA A 75 24.93 -19.90 11.51
CA ALA A 75 26.18 -20.58 11.82
C ALA A 75 27.39 -19.67 11.61
N GLY A 76 28.34 -19.67 12.56
CA GLY A 76 29.56 -18.88 12.49
C GLY A 76 29.91 -18.25 13.84
N ALA A 77 30.15 -16.94 13.86
CA ALA A 77 30.49 -16.22 15.09
C ALA A 77 29.26 -16.12 16.00
N GLY A 78 29.21 -16.91 17.07
CA GLY A 78 28.03 -16.97 17.95
C GLY A 78 27.77 -15.71 18.77
N SER A 79 28.68 -14.74 18.77
CA SER A 79 28.51 -13.43 19.42
C SER A 79 28.00 -12.33 18.48
N SER A 80 27.90 -12.55 17.15
CA SER A 80 27.49 -11.52 16.20
C SER A 80 26.75 -12.09 14.97
N LEU A 81 25.97 -11.27 14.28
CA LEU A 81 25.31 -11.66 13.02
C LEU A 81 26.14 -11.34 11.77
N THR A 82 27.16 -10.48 11.87
CA THR A 82 28.05 -10.10 10.77
C THR A 82 29.45 -9.81 11.30
N PRO A 83 30.52 -9.90 10.48
CA PRO A 83 30.54 -10.35 9.08
C PRO A 83 30.69 -11.88 8.89
N ALA A 84 31.13 -12.62 9.91
CA ALA A 84 31.51 -14.03 9.80
C ALA A 84 30.42 -15.02 10.30
N THR A 85 29.15 -14.64 10.20
CA THR A 85 28.01 -15.48 10.54
C THR A 85 27.08 -15.51 9.33
N ALA A 86 26.80 -16.71 8.84
CA ALA A 86 25.77 -16.88 7.82
C ALA A 86 24.42 -16.99 8.53
N VAL A 87 23.43 -16.24 8.06
CA VAL A 87 22.08 -16.18 8.64
C VAL A 87 21.07 -16.41 7.53
N VAL A 88 20.07 -17.24 7.81
CA VAL A 88 18.86 -17.35 6.99
C VAL A 88 17.65 -17.19 7.89
N ASP A 89 16.82 -16.20 7.56
CA ASP A 89 15.54 -15.94 8.21
C ASP A 89 14.42 -16.32 7.25
N ILE A 90 13.60 -17.28 7.66
CA ILE A 90 12.48 -17.77 6.88
C ILE A 90 11.21 -17.43 7.64
N PRO A 91 10.30 -16.61 7.08
CA PRO A 91 9.00 -16.39 7.68
C PRO A 91 8.30 -17.72 7.95
N VAL A 92 7.76 -17.90 9.16
CA VAL A 92 7.03 -19.11 9.54
C VAL A 92 5.83 -19.35 8.64
N ALA A 93 5.21 -18.28 8.12
CA ALA A 93 4.16 -18.36 7.10
C ALA A 93 4.59 -19.05 5.79
N TYR A 94 5.90 -19.24 5.56
CA TYR A 94 6.44 -19.94 4.39
C TYR A 94 6.86 -21.38 4.68
N LEU A 95 6.63 -21.86 5.90
CA LEU A 95 6.99 -23.19 6.37
C LEU A 95 5.74 -23.96 6.83
N PRO A 96 5.76 -25.30 6.80
CA PRO A 96 4.60 -26.10 7.18
C PRO A 96 4.45 -26.25 8.70
N PHE A 97 4.18 -25.15 9.40
CA PHE A 97 3.79 -25.18 10.82
C PHE A 97 2.31 -25.61 10.95
N ASP A 98 2.06 -26.89 10.68
CA ASP A 98 0.70 -27.47 10.57
C ASP A 98 0.39 -28.49 11.68
N GLY A 99 1.32 -28.69 12.63
CA GLY A 99 1.21 -29.66 13.71
C GLY A 99 1.66 -31.08 13.32
N ARG A 100 2.31 -31.27 12.18
CA ARG A 100 2.74 -32.58 11.67
C ARG A 100 4.25 -32.70 11.54
N GLN A 101 4.69 -33.94 11.32
CA GLN A 101 6.09 -34.27 11.14
C GLN A 101 6.56 -33.88 9.73
N HIS A 102 7.64 -33.11 9.68
CA HIS A 102 8.34 -32.69 8.48
C HIS A 102 9.82 -33.02 8.61
N ARG A 103 10.50 -33.18 7.47
CA ARG A 103 11.94 -33.38 7.43
C ARG A 103 12.63 -32.08 7.07
N ILE A 104 13.48 -31.60 7.96
CA ILE A 104 14.29 -30.41 7.73
C ILE A 104 15.74 -30.82 7.52
N VAL A 105 16.35 -30.36 6.44
CA VAL A 105 17.77 -30.60 6.14
C VAL A 105 18.50 -29.27 6.06
N VAL A 106 19.62 -29.15 6.75
CA VAL A 106 20.49 -27.97 6.70
C VAL A 106 21.86 -28.37 6.18
N ALA A 107 22.31 -27.70 5.13
CA ALA A 107 23.64 -27.85 4.57
C ALA A 107 24.52 -26.66 4.97
N ILE A 108 25.71 -26.93 5.49
CA ILE A 108 26.64 -25.95 6.03
C ILE A 108 27.98 -26.09 5.29
N HIS A 109 28.48 -25.00 4.75
CA HIS A 109 29.76 -24.93 4.04
C HIS A 109 30.64 -23.87 4.70
N PRO A 110 31.38 -24.23 5.76
CA PRO A 110 31.95 -23.23 6.65
C PRO A 110 33.14 -22.47 6.04
N ALA A 111 33.90 -23.09 5.14
CA ALA A 111 34.96 -22.42 4.39
C ALA A 111 34.43 -21.38 3.39
N ASN A 112 33.30 -21.68 2.75
CA ASN A 112 32.63 -20.77 1.81
C ASN A 112 31.77 -19.73 2.54
N GLY A 113 31.53 -19.91 3.83
CA GLY A 113 30.65 -19.04 4.60
C GLY A 113 29.19 -19.17 4.19
N THR A 114 28.72 -20.31 3.67
CA THR A 114 27.34 -20.45 3.16
C THR A 114 26.57 -21.54 3.88
N LEU A 115 25.25 -21.38 3.95
CA LEU A 115 24.31 -22.40 4.40
C LEU A 115 23.02 -22.42 3.58
N ALA A 116 22.33 -23.55 3.59
CA ALA A 116 21.05 -23.74 2.91
C ALA A 116 20.12 -24.62 3.75
N VAL A 117 18.83 -24.28 3.79
CA VAL A 117 17.80 -24.99 4.54
C VAL A 117 16.78 -25.56 3.55
N TYR A 118 16.48 -26.84 3.73
CA TYR A 118 15.52 -27.60 2.95
C TYR A 118 14.42 -28.13 3.88
N VAL A 119 13.17 -28.09 3.43
CA VAL A 119 12.05 -28.76 4.09
C VAL A 119 11.40 -29.70 3.09
N ASP A 120 11.30 -30.98 3.44
CA ASP A 120 10.78 -32.05 2.58
C ASP A 120 11.38 -32.04 1.17
N ASP A 121 12.72 -31.97 1.10
CA ASP A 121 13.51 -31.91 -0.14
C ASP A 121 13.38 -30.60 -0.94
N TRP A 122 12.71 -29.57 -0.42
CA TRP A 122 12.60 -28.26 -1.06
C TRP A 122 13.49 -27.23 -0.40
N LEU A 123 14.33 -26.54 -1.20
CA LEU A 123 15.10 -25.38 -0.72
C LEU A 123 14.13 -24.26 -0.32
N VAL A 124 14.14 -23.91 0.97
CA VAL A 124 13.29 -22.86 1.56
C VAL A 124 14.07 -21.58 1.90
N GLY A 125 15.40 -21.65 1.98
CA GLY A 125 16.25 -20.47 2.16
C GLY A 125 17.73 -20.79 2.13
N SER A 126 18.55 -19.77 1.92
CA SER A 126 20.01 -19.84 1.98
C SER A 126 20.57 -18.57 2.62
N GLY A 127 21.71 -18.69 3.29
CA GLY A 127 22.41 -17.58 3.92
C GLY A 127 23.90 -17.63 3.59
N SER A 128 24.55 -16.47 3.62
CA SER A 128 26.00 -16.36 3.50
C SER A 128 26.56 -15.37 4.53
N THR A 129 27.85 -15.48 4.79
CA THR A 129 28.65 -14.45 5.46
C THR A 129 28.92 -13.28 4.52
N ASP A 130 29.49 -12.20 5.05
CA ASP A 130 29.95 -11.04 4.26
C ASP A 130 31.32 -11.32 3.61
N GLY A 131 31.47 -12.49 2.97
CA GLY A 131 32.69 -12.90 2.26
C GLY A 131 33.79 -13.53 3.13
N PHE A 132 33.49 -13.87 4.38
CA PHE A 132 34.44 -14.52 5.31
C PHE A 132 34.10 -16.00 5.54
N PRO A 133 35.08 -16.86 5.86
CA PRO A 133 34.79 -18.16 6.46
C PRO A 133 33.98 -18.01 7.76
N MET A 134 33.13 -18.99 8.08
CA MET A 134 32.34 -18.98 9.31
C MET A 134 33.23 -18.83 10.55
N ASN A 135 32.88 -17.92 11.45
CA ASN A 135 33.68 -17.55 12.63
C ASN A 135 35.15 -17.18 12.31
N TYR A 136 35.43 -16.67 11.10
CA TYR A 136 36.76 -16.33 10.56
C TYR A 136 37.72 -17.52 10.37
N THR A 137 37.50 -18.64 11.05
CA THR A 137 38.34 -19.84 11.01
C THR A 137 37.75 -20.96 10.16
N GLY A 138 36.52 -20.78 9.66
CA GLY A 138 35.74 -21.82 9.01
C GLY A 138 35.12 -22.80 10.01
N ALA A 139 34.78 -22.37 11.22
CA ALA A 139 34.14 -23.21 12.23
C ALA A 139 32.63 -22.90 12.37
N TRP A 140 31.77 -23.91 12.19
CA TRP A 140 30.32 -23.76 12.37
C TRP A 140 29.81 -24.19 13.76
N ALA A 141 30.56 -25.02 14.49
CA ALA A 141 30.24 -25.50 15.83
C ALA A 141 31.40 -25.27 16.81
N GLY A 142 31.06 -25.06 18.09
CA GLY A 142 32.01 -24.87 19.19
C GLY A 142 32.16 -26.10 20.09
N GLY A 143 32.93 -25.97 21.16
CA GLY A 143 33.21 -27.06 22.12
C GLY A 143 32.18 -27.23 23.24
N ASP A 144 31.17 -26.37 23.31
CA ASP A 144 30.07 -26.48 24.28
C ASP A 144 29.10 -27.60 23.93
N THR A 145 28.45 -28.20 24.93
CA THR A 145 27.48 -29.28 24.72
C THR A 145 26.32 -28.79 23.85
N ALA A 146 26.10 -29.49 22.74
CA ALA A 146 25.04 -29.19 21.79
C ALA A 146 23.69 -29.65 22.31
N GLY A 147 22.61 -29.11 21.74
CA GLY A 147 21.24 -29.44 22.11
C GLY A 147 20.37 -29.71 20.89
N LEU A 148 19.47 -30.68 21.02
CA LEU A 148 18.39 -30.95 20.06
C LEU A 148 17.05 -30.83 20.80
N GLY A 149 16.31 -29.78 20.48
CA GLY A 149 15.05 -29.40 21.13
C GLY A 149 15.20 -28.75 22.50
N VAL A 150 16.43 -28.53 22.97
CA VAL A 150 16.75 -27.97 24.29
C VAL A 150 18.03 -27.14 24.20
N VAL A 151 18.28 -26.23 25.14
CA VAL A 151 19.61 -25.65 25.36
C VAL A 151 20.34 -26.49 26.41
N SER A 152 21.49 -27.08 26.04
CA SER A 152 22.20 -27.97 26.96
C SER A 152 23.12 -27.25 27.95
N SER A 153 23.88 -26.24 27.52
CA SER A 153 24.81 -25.51 28.40
C SER A 153 24.84 -24.02 28.12
N ALA A 154 25.12 -23.64 26.88
CA ALA A 154 25.13 -22.28 26.40
C ALA A 154 24.78 -22.33 24.91
N THR A 155 24.15 -21.28 24.42
CA THR A 155 23.87 -21.11 23.00
C THR A 155 24.45 -19.79 22.52
N VAL A 156 24.31 -19.51 21.23
CA VAL A 156 24.75 -18.24 20.64
C VAL A 156 23.97 -17.04 21.23
N LEU A 157 24.56 -15.85 21.20
CA LEU A 157 23.95 -14.66 21.81
C LEU A 157 22.68 -14.19 21.07
N ASN A 158 21.73 -13.65 21.84
CA ASN A 158 20.49 -13.02 21.38
C ASN A 158 19.52 -13.96 20.63
N GLU A 159 19.55 -15.26 20.95
CA GLU A 159 18.58 -16.23 20.44
C GLU A 159 17.70 -16.79 21.57
N PRO A 160 16.45 -17.20 21.25
CA PRO A 160 15.57 -17.87 22.19
C PRO A 160 16.18 -19.15 22.79
N VAL A 161 15.88 -19.40 24.07
CA VAL A 161 16.38 -20.56 24.83
C VAL A 161 15.29 -21.54 25.28
N THR A 162 14.03 -21.23 24.99
CA THR A 162 12.89 -22.10 25.30
C THR A 162 13.00 -23.41 24.51
N ALA A 163 12.72 -24.54 25.14
CA ALA A 163 12.73 -25.85 24.49
C ALA A 163 11.70 -25.95 23.35
N TRP A 164 11.98 -26.79 22.35
CA TRP A 164 11.05 -27.06 21.25
C TRP A 164 9.74 -27.64 21.78
N PRO A 165 8.57 -27.10 21.38
CA PRO A 165 7.28 -27.46 22.00
C PRO A 165 6.66 -28.75 21.47
N ALA A 166 7.30 -29.44 20.52
CA ALA A 166 6.72 -30.57 19.81
C ALA A 166 7.70 -31.76 19.69
N ALA A 167 7.21 -32.90 19.20
CA ALA A 167 8.03 -34.11 19.10
C ALA A 167 9.16 -33.96 18.06
N ILE A 168 10.34 -34.47 18.39
CA ILE A 168 11.47 -34.64 17.47
C ILE A 168 11.71 -36.15 17.39
N SER A 169 11.67 -36.70 16.18
CA SER A 169 11.80 -38.15 15.97
C SER A 169 13.26 -38.59 15.98
N GLU A 170 14.11 -37.97 15.16
CA GLU A 170 15.56 -38.22 15.15
C GLU A 170 16.29 -37.08 14.45
N MET A 171 17.58 -36.94 14.73
CA MET A 171 18.52 -36.14 13.94
C MET A 171 19.59 -37.04 13.33
N ARG A 172 19.77 -36.95 12.01
CA ARG A 172 20.85 -37.58 11.25
C ARG A 172 21.90 -36.54 10.90
N PHE A 173 23.16 -36.86 11.15
CA PHE A 173 24.30 -36.00 10.85
C PHE A 173 25.19 -36.62 9.79
N TYR A 174 25.64 -35.82 8.84
CA TYR A 174 26.52 -36.18 7.74
C TYR A 174 27.74 -35.26 7.77
N GLY A 175 28.79 -35.69 8.46
CA GLY A 175 30.05 -34.95 8.58
C GLY A 175 30.92 -35.10 7.33
N ASN A 176 31.64 -34.02 6.99
CA ASN A 176 32.51 -33.93 5.81
C ASN A 176 31.81 -34.28 4.49
N GLN A 177 30.55 -33.87 4.37
CA GLN A 177 29.69 -34.17 3.23
C GLN A 177 28.88 -32.93 2.84
N GLN A 178 28.52 -32.85 1.57
CA GLN A 178 27.76 -31.76 0.99
C GLN A 178 26.59 -32.36 0.22
N VAL A 179 25.47 -31.63 0.16
CA VAL A 179 24.33 -32.04 -0.67
C VAL A 179 24.77 -32.12 -2.13
N VAL A 180 24.78 -33.34 -2.69
CA VAL A 180 25.15 -33.59 -4.09
C VAL A 180 23.88 -33.47 -4.93
N ALA A 181 23.53 -32.25 -5.31
CA ALA A 181 22.26 -31.98 -5.99
C ALA A 181 22.21 -32.59 -7.40
N VAL A 182 21.24 -33.48 -7.66
CA VAL A 182 20.64 -33.59 -8.99
C VAL A 182 19.47 -32.61 -9.01
N ALA A 183 19.75 -31.41 -9.52
CA ALA A 183 18.76 -30.40 -9.82
C ALA A 183 17.63 -30.99 -10.68
N ARG A 184 16.44 -31.22 -10.10
CA ARG A 184 15.23 -31.34 -10.91
C ARG A 184 14.55 -29.98 -10.93
N PRO A 185 14.45 -29.30 -12.09
CA PRO A 185 13.55 -28.17 -12.20
C PRO A 185 12.15 -28.63 -11.74
N PRO A 186 11.35 -27.76 -11.10
CA PRO A 186 9.97 -28.07 -10.76
C PRO A 186 9.26 -28.62 -12.00
N ALA A 187 8.44 -29.66 -11.83
CA ALA A 187 7.66 -30.24 -12.91
C ALA A 187 6.52 -29.30 -13.31
N ALA A 188 6.84 -28.12 -13.85
CA ALA A 188 5.91 -27.01 -14.10
C ALA A 188 5.25 -26.39 -12.85
N TRP A 189 4.86 -25.13 -12.96
CA TRP A 189 4.04 -24.42 -11.96
C TRP A 189 2.55 -24.74 -12.19
N THR A 190 1.78 -24.85 -11.10
CA THR A 190 0.31 -25.00 -11.13
C THR A 190 -0.35 -23.96 -10.21
N TYR A 191 -1.67 -23.83 -10.33
CA TYR A 191 -2.48 -22.87 -9.61
C TYR A 191 -3.61 -23.54 -8.83
N LEU A 192 -3.97 -22.96 -7.69
CA LEU A 192 -5.04 -23.40 -6.81
C LEU A 192 -5.97 -22.22 -6.50
N ALA A 193 -7.21 -22.28 -6.93
CA ALA A 193 -8.23 -21.29 -6.62
C ALA A 193 -8.96 -21.64 -5.32
N GLU A 194 -9.03 -20.69 -4.39
CA GLU A 194 -9.81 -20.76 -3.15
C GLU A 194 -10.94 -19.73 -3.18
N LEU A 195 -12.18 -20.18 -2.99
CA LEU A 195 -13.36 -19.32 -2.89
C LEU A 195 -13.98 -19.48 -1.50
N THR A 196 -14.07 -18.38 -0.77
CA THR A 196 -14.73 -18.37 0.55
C THR A 196 -16.24 -18.33 0.37
N GLY A 197 -16.92 -19.43 0.71
CA GLY A 197 -18.37 -19.50 0.83
C GLY A 197 -18.88 -19.02 2.18
N LYS A 198 -20.19 -19.15 2.39
CA LYS A 198 -20.81 -18.86 3.69
C LYS A 198 -20.36 -19.84 4.77
N ASP A 199 -20.38 -21.13 4.45
CA ASP A 199 -20.22 -22.23 5.42
C ASP A 199 -19.00 -23.13 5.09
N ALA A 200 -18.28 -22.88 3.99
CA ALA A 200 -17.13 -23.66 3.53
C ALA A 200 -16.19 -22.83 2.64
N VAL A 201 -14.96 -23.32 2.45
CA VAL A 201 -14.02 -22.82 1.43
C VAL A 201 -13.94 -23.86 0.31
N PHE A 202 -14.11 -23.42 -0.93
CA PHE A 202 -14.04 -24.28 -2.11
C PHE A 202 -12.68 -24.17 -2.78
N ARG A 203 -12.05 -25.31 -3.11
CA ARG A 203 -10.68 -25.37 -3.63
C ARG A 203 -10.63 -26.09 -4.98
N PHE A 204 -10.06 -25.43 -5.99
CA PHE A 204 -9.96 -25.97 -7.35
C PHE A 204 -8.53 -25.84 -7.88
N GLY A 205 -7.92 -26.95 -8.30
CA GLY A 205 -6.58 -26.96 -8.89
C GLY A 205 -6.62 -26.88 -10.42
N SER A 206 -5.65 -26.21 -11.05
CA SER A 206 -5.43 -26.28 -12.51
C SER A 206 -4.79 -27.59 -12.96
N ALA A 207 -4.30 -28.38 -12.02
CA ALA A 207 -3.83 -29.75 -12.18
C ALA A 207 -4.30 -30.57 -10.97
N ALA A 208 -4.16 -31.90 -11.08
CA ALA A 208 -4.47 -32.80 -9.97
C ALA A 208 -3.58 -32.50 -8.77
N LEU A 209 -4.18 -31.99 -7.69
CA LEU A 209 -3.49 -31.72 -6.43
C LEU A 209 -3.82 -32.83 -5.45
N ALA A 210 -2.82 -33.66 -5.15
CA ALA A 210 -2.92 -34.73 -4.18
C ALA A 210 -2.23 -34.31 -2.89
N ASP A 211 -2.95 -33.61 -2.02
CA ASP A 211 -2.53 -33.40 -0.63
C ASP A 211 -3.65 -33.92 0.29
N PRO A 212 -3.57 -35.17 0.78
CA PRO A 212 -4.56 -35.74 1.69
C PRO A 212 -4.55 -35.07 3.08
N TYR A 213 -3.61 -34.16 3.32
CA TYR A 213 -3.36 -33.53 4.61
C TYR A 213 -3.60 -32.02 4.60
N GLY A 214 -3.69 -31.39 3.43
CA GLY A 214 -4.05 -29.98 3.32
C GLY A 214 -5.53 -29.72 3.68
N PRO A 215 -5.93 -28.44 3.84
CA PRO A 215 -7.26 -28.09 4.33
C PRO A 215 -8.39 -28.46 3.36
N GLY A 216 -9.26 -29.39 3.78
CA GLY A 216 -10.51 -29.70 3.07
C GLY A 216 -10.35 -30.57 1.83
N GLN A 217 -11.33 -30.53 0.93
CA GLN A 217 -11.30 -31.29 -0.33
C GLN A 217 -10.76 -30.43 -1.47
N TYR A 218 -9.92 -31.03 -2.30
CA TYR A 218 -9.42 -30.46 -3.55
C TYR A 218 -10.19 -31.05 -4.73
N HIS A 219 -10.56 -30.19 -5.67
CA HIS A 219 -11.23 -30.60 -6.88
C HIS A 219 -10.39 -30.27 -8.10
N ASP A 220 -10.19 -31.28 -8.95
CA ASP A 220 -9.53 -31.10 -10.23
C ASP A 220 -10.49 -30.42 -11.19
N ALA A 221 -10.13 -29.23 -11.66
CA ALA A 221 -10.91 -28.51 -12.64
C ALA A 221 -9.97 -28.04 -13.76
N GLN A 222 -10.37 -28.24 -15.00
CA GLN A 222 -9.79 -27.48 -16.10
C GLN A 222 -10.24 -26.02 -15.93
N LEU A 223 -9.47 -25.25 -15.17
CA LEU A 223 -9.73 -23.85 -14.84
C LEU A 223 -9.30 -22.95 -15.98
N SER A 224 -10.15 -21.99 -16.35
CA SER A 224 -9.64 -20.75 -16.94
C SER A 224 -9.25 -19.82 -15.79
N LEU A 225 -7.98 -19.44 -15.73
CA LEU A 225 -7.46 -18.60 -14.67
C LEU A 225 -7.93 -17.14 -14.84
N PRO A 226 -8.24 -16.44 -13.74
CA PRO A 226 -8.50 -15.01 -13.78
C PRO A 226 -7.23 -14.25 -14.19
N ALA A 227 -7.36 -13.37 -15.19
CA ALA A 227 -6.30 -12.44 -15.56
C ALA A 227 -6.19 -11.33 -14.50
N TYR A 228 -4.98 -11.01 -14.06
CA TYR A 228 -4.72 -9.80 -13.27
C TYR A 228 -4.17 -8.72 -14.21
N ARG A 229 -4.87 -7.60 -14.31
CA ARG A 229 -4.40 -6.42 -15.04
C ARG A 229 -4.42 -5.22 -14.11
N SER A 230 -3.30 -4.52 -14.07
CA SER A 230 -3.12 -3.24 -13.40
C SER A 230 -2.58 -2.27 -14.45
N SER A 231 -3.22 -1.11 -14.63
CA SER A 231 -2.71 -0.10 -15.57
C SER A 231 -3.17 1.30 -15.22
N LEU A 232 -2.30 2.28 -15.48
CA LEU A 232 -2.71 3.67 -15.70
C LEU A 232 -3.35 3.78 -17.10
N GLU A 233 -4.51 4.43 -17.23
CA GLU A 233 -5.12 4.65 -18.55
C GLU A 233 -4.25 5.61 -19.39
N GLY A 234 -4.21 5.39 -20.71
CA GLY A 234 -3.16 5.92 -21.59
C GLY A 234 -3.34 7.36 -22.09
N GLY A 235 -3.53 8.34 -21.20
CA GLY A 235 -3.56 9.76 -21.56
C GLY A 235 -2.75 10.64 -20.59
N ALA A 236 -2.30 11.83 -21.03
CA ALA A 236 -1.45 12.75 -20.24
C ALA A 236 -2.04 13.13 -18.88
N GLY A 237 -3.37 13.24 -18.76
CA GLY A 237 -4.05 13.47 -17.48
C GLY A 237 -3.79 12.40 -16.41
N HIS A 238 -3.36 11.20 -16.80
CA HIS A 238 -3.03 10.10 -15.89
C HIS A 238 -1.57 10.08 -15.43
N LEU A 239 -0.70 10.89 -16.05
CA LEU A 239 0.67 11.13 -15.57
C LEU A 239 0.71 12.18 -14.44
N ILE A 240 -0.43 12.84 -14.21
CA ILE A 240 -0.62 13.91 -13.24
C ILE A 240 -1.15 13.37 -11.89
N GLY A 241 -1.83 12.22 -11.84
CA GLY A 241 -2.29 11.57 -10.61
C GLY A 241 -3.66 10.89 -10.74
N GLY A 242 -4.15 10.24 -9.67
CA GLY A 242 -5.53 9.72 -9.59
C GLY A 242 -5.68 8.21 -9.29
N ALA A 243 -6.77 7.60 -9.77
CA ALA A 243 -7.06 6.19 -9.54
C ALA A 243 -6.48 5.32 -10.67
N ALA A 244 -5.84 4.20 -10.33
CA ALA A 244 -5.44 3.22 -11.31
C ALA A 244 -6.47 2.11 -11.44
N ARG A 245 -6.67 1.61 -12.66
CA ARG A 245 -7.60 0.51 -12.88
C ARG A 245 -6.96 -0.83 -12.58
N VAL A 246 -7.63 -1.59 -11.72
CA VAL A 246 -7.34 -3.00 -11.50
C VAL A 246 -8.51 -3.85 -12.01
N SER A 247 -8.22 -4.80 -12.89
CA SER A 247 -9.18 -5.83 -13.31
C SER A 247 -8.64 -7.21 -12.97
N ARG A 248 -9.50 -8.07 -12.44
CA ARG A 248 -9.12 -9.43 -12.00
C ARG A 248 -9.81 -10.53 -12.81
N GLY A 249 -10.43 -10.20 -13.93
CA GLY A 249 -10.98 -11.18 -14.88
C GLY A 249 -12.08 -12.08 -14.31
N VAL A 250 -12.20 -13.29 -14.87
CA VAL A 250 -13.23 -14.27 -14.53
C VAL A 250 -12.57 -15.62 -14.28
N LEU A 251 -12.96 -16.27 -13.18
CA LEU A 251 -12.66 -17.68 -12.95
C LEU A 251 -13.76 -18.52 -13.60
N SER A 252 -13.39 -19.38 -14.56
CA SER A 252 -14.32 -20.33 -15.17
C SER A 252 -14.06 -21.75 -14.67
N LEU A 253 -15.09 -22.38 -14.12
CA LEU A 253 -15.10 -23.75 -13.62
C LEU A 253 -15.94 -24.64 -14.54
N PRO A 254 -15.53 -25.89 -14.83
CA PRO A 254 -16.38 -26.84 -15.55
C PRO A 254 -17.61 -27.20 -14.72
N ARG A 255 -18.76 -27.41 -15.37
CA ARG A 255 -19.98 -27.83 -14.66
C ARG A 255 -19.85 -29.30 -14.21
N SER A 256 -19.79 -29.53 -12.90
CA SER A 256 -19.76 -30.87 -12.29
C SER A 256 -20.30 -30.83 -10.85
N ALA A 257 -20.65 -31.99 -10.29
CA ALA A 257 -21.15 -32.11 -8.90
C ALA A 257 -20.24 -31.46 -7.84
N ALA A 258 -18.93 -31.40 -8.09
CA ALA A 258 -17.95 -30.74 -7.22
C ALA A 258 -18.03 -29.20 -7.25
N THR A 259 -18.58 -28.63 -8.34
CA THR A 259 -18.70 -27.17 -8.56
C THR A 259 -20.11 -26.64 -8.27
N ASP A 260 -21.14 -27.50 -8.20
CA ASP A 260 -22.50 -27.14 -7.79
C ASP A 260 -22.56 -26.30 -6.49
N PRO A 261 -21.77 -26.63 -5.44
CA PRO A 261 -21.77 -25.87 -4.20
C PRO A 261 -21.30 -24.43 -4.34
N VAL A 262 -20.58 -24.06 -5.41
CA VAL A 262 -20.15 -22.66 -5.63
C VAL A 262 -21.36 -21.76 -5.90
N MET A 263 -22.35 -22.25 -6.65
CA MET A 263 -23.58 -21.51 -6.95
C MET A 263 -24.46 -21.34 -5.72
N SER A 264 -24.58 -22.38 -4.88
CA SER A 264 -25.43 -22.37 -3.68
C SER A 264 -24.72 -21.85 -2.43
N GLY A 265 -23.40 -21.90 -2.38
CA GLY A 265 -22.55 -21.59 -1.24
C GLY A 265 -22.39 -20.10 -0.92
N LYS A 266 -23.11 -19.23 -1.64
CA LYS A 266 -23.15 -17.78 -1.43
C LYS A 266 -21.76 -17.13 -1.36
N VAL A 267 -20.95 -17.36 -2.39
CA VAL A 267 -19.60 -16.80 -2.51
C VAL A 267 -19.58 -15.31 -2.85
N ALA A 268 -20.65 -14.74 -3.41
CA ALA A 268 -20.69 -13.34 -3.83
C ALA A 268 -20.40 -12.37 -2.67
N GLY A 269 -19.48 -11.42 -2.89
CA GLY A 269 -19.02 -10.45 -1.89
C GLY A 269 -17.98 -10.99 -0.91
N ARG A 270 -17.52 -12.24 -1.07
CA ARG A 270 -16.53 -12.89 -0.18
C ARG A 270 -15.16 -13.05 -0.85
N ASP A 271 -14.16 -13.42 -0.05
CA ASP A 271 -12.78 -13.47 -0.51
C ASP A 271 -12.51 -14.59 -1.54
N PHE A 272 -11.61 -14.27 -2.47
CA PHE A 272 -10.99 -15.16 -3.43
C PHE A 272 -9.47 -15.12 -3.27
N ALA A 273 -8.82 -16.28 -3.39
CA ALA A 273 -7.37 -16.38 -3.53
C ALA A 273 -7.01 -17.34 -4.68
N LEU A 274 -6.11 -16.94 -5.56
CA LEU A 274 -5.44 -17.85 -6.48
C LEU A 274 -4.04 -18.08 -5.93
N LEU A 275 -3.70 -19.29 -5.55
CA LEU A 275 -2.38 -19.64 -5.08
C LEU A 275 -1.55 -20.22 -6.24
N ARG A 276 -0.24 -20.04 -6.21
CA ARG A 276 0.71 -20.64 -7.18
C ARG A 276 1.71 -21.50 -6.42
N GLY A 277 1.98 -22.70 -6.95
CA GLY A 277 2.88 -23.67 -6.33
C GLY A 277 3.44 -24.66 -7.36
N PRO A 278 4.36 -25.55 -6.95
CA PRO A 278 4.84 -26.61 -7.82
C PRO A 278 3.74 -27.62 -8.14
N ALA A 279 3.72 -28.17 -9.35
CA ALA A 279 2.66 -29.12 -9.75
C ALA A 279 2.65 -30.43 -8.94
N ASP A 280 3.81 -30.85 -8.44
CA ASP A 280 4.00 -32.00 -7.56
C ASP A 280 4.11 -31.60 -6.07
N GLY A 281 3.77 -30.35 -5.75
CA GLY A 281 3.93 -29.77 -4.41
C GLY A 281 2.72 -29.95 -3.49
N GLU A 282 2.98 -29.84 -2.20
CA GLU A 282 1.97 -29.86 -1.14
C GLU A 282 1.34 -28.48 -0.93
N TYR A 283 0.18 -28.42 -0.26
CA TYR A 283 -0.57 -27.16 -0.09
C TYR A 283 0.25 -26.05 0.56
N TRP A 284 1.08 -26.38 1.57
CA TRP A 284 1.93 -25.41 2.26
C TRP A 284 2.99 -24.77 1.35
N GLN A 285 3.17 -25.24 0.12
CA GLN A 285 4.08 -24.66 -0.88
C GLN A 285 3.38 -23.68 -1.80
N PHE A 286 2.04 -23.68 -1.81
CA PHE A 286 1.25 -22.74 -2.56
C PHE A 286 1.29 -21.38 -1.87
N ARG A 287 1.59 -20.33 -2.65
CA ARG A 287 1.67 -18.96 -2.17
C ARG A 287 0.59 -18.11 -2.83
N PRO A 288 0.00 -17.15 -2.12
CA PRO A 288 -0.93 -16.19 -2.72
C PRO A 288 -0.35 -15.54 -3.97
N PHE A 289 -1.02 -15.79 -5.09
CA PHE A 289 -0.74 -15.21 -6.39
C PHE A 289 -1.84 -14.23 -6.77
N VAL A 290 -3.07 -14.67 -6.96
CA VAL A 290 -4.29 -13.86 -7.05
C VAL A 290 -4.91 -13.50 -5.69
N THR A 291 -5.38 -12.30 -5.32
CA THR A 291 -6.51 -12.23 -4.36
C THR A 291 -7.65 -11.39 -4.90
N GLY A 292 -8.82 -11.36 -4.28
CA GLY A 292 -9.92 -10.50 -4.74
C GLY A 292 -11.22 -10.81 -4.04
N ILE A 293 -12.32 -10.31 -4.60
CA ILE A 293 -13.68 -10.55 -4.11
C ILE A 293 -14.46 -11.34 -5.18
N CYS A 294 -15.11 -12.42 -4.80
CA CYS A 294 -16.01 -13.15 -5.67
C CYS A 294 -17.21 -12.27 -6.04
N GLY A 295 -17.41 -12.05 -7.33
CA GLY A 295 -18.63 -11.49 -7.90
C GLY A 295 -19.78 -12.51 -7.88
N ARG A 296 -20.93 -12.12 -8.43
CA ARG A 296 -22.09 -13.01 -8.52
C ARG A 296 -21.80 -14.13 -9.53
N PRO A 297 -21.85 -15.42 -9.12
CA PRO A 297 -21.65 -16.53 -10.05
C PRO A 297 -22.73 -16.59 -11.12
N SER A 298 -22.34 -16.94 -12.34
CA SER A 298 -23.24 -17.21 -13.47
C SER A 298 -23.09 -18.66 -13.92
N GLY A 299 -24.21 -19.38 -13.99
CA GLY A 299 -24.24 -20.78 -14.42
C GLY A 299 -24.59 -20.92 -15.90
N TYR A 300 -23.85 -21.75 -16.61
CA TYR A 300 -24.10 -22.20 -17.97
C TYR A 300 -24.20 -23.73 -17.99
N ASP A 301 -24.65 -24.30 -19.12
CA ASP A 301 -24.77 -25.75 -19.26
C ASP A 301 -23.45 -26.50 -19.05
N THR A 302 -22.33 -25.89 -19.44
CA THR A 302 -21.01 -26.53 -19.42
C THR A 302 -20.03 -25.92 -18.42
N ARG A 303 -20.35 -24.75 -17.84
CA ARG A 303 -19.43 -24.04 -16.93
C ARG A 303 -20.13 -23.15 -15.91
N ILE A 304 -19.41 -22.77 -14.87
CA ILE A 304 -19.75 -21.70 -13.92
C ILE A 304 -18.70 -20.62 -14.06
N ASP A 305 -19.13 -19.38 -14.27
CA ASP A 305 -18.26 -18.22 -14.33
C ASP A 305 -18.42 -17.40 -13.05
N VAL A 306 -17.32 -17.18 -12.33
CA VAL A 306 -17.25 -16.33 -11.14
C VAL A 306 -16.38 -15.11 -11.47
N PRO A 307 -16.98 -13.92 -11.68
CA PRO A 307 -16.20 -12.70 -11.85
C PRO A 307 -15.37 -12.44 -10.61
N ILE A 308 -14.10 -12.08 -10.77
CA ILE A 308 -13.26 -11.68 -9.64
C ILE A 308 -13.17 -10.16 -9.65
N LEU A 309 -13.66 -9.54 -8.58
CA LEU A 309 -13.69 -8.10 -8.40
C LEU A 309 -12.45 -7.65 -7.64
N ALA A 310 -11.95 -6.47 -8.02
CA ALA A 310 -11.00 -5.70 -7.24
C ALA A 310 -11.64 -5.25 -5.91
N ARG A 311 -10.85 -5.18 -4.83
CA ARG A 311 -11.25 -4.58 -3.55
C ARG A 311 -11.49 -3.08 -3.67
N GLU A 312 -10.96 -2.42 -4.71
CA GLU A 312 -11.30 -1.03 -5.07
C GLU A 312 -12.81 -0.77 -5.13
N ALA A 313 -13.63 -1.77 -5.49
CA ALA A 313 -15.09 -1.66 -5.49
C ALA A 313 -15.66 -1.22 -4.12
N LYS A 314 -14.97 -1.49 -3.02
CA LYS A 314 -15.39 -1.05 -1.67
C LYS A 314 -15.12 0.43 -1.42
N LEU A 315 -14.17 1.05 -2.12
CA LEU A 315 -13.91 2.49 -2.08
C LEU A 315 -14.99 3.29 -2.83
N GLY A 316 -15.79 2.64 -3.67
CA GLY A 316 -16.92 3.25 -4.38
C GLY A 316 -18.15 3.55 -3.52
N ARG A 317 -18.14 3.22 -2.22
CA ARG A 317 -19.23 3.54 -1.29
C ARG A 317 -19.19 5.01 -0.88
N SER A 318 -20.34 5.60 -0.57
CA SER A 318 -20.39 6.95 0.00
C SER A 318 -19.67 6.99 1.35
N ILE A 319 -18.90 8.05 1.59
CA ILE A 319 -18.29 8.30 2.89
C ILE A 319 -19.27 8.94 3.86
N ILE A 320 -20.33 9.60 3.34
CA ILE A 320 -21.27 10.35 4.16
C ILE A 320 -22.37 9.42 4.64
N ALA A 321 -22.29 9.04 5.92
CA ALA A 321 -23.31 8.25 6.59
C ALA A 321 -24.45 9.10 7.17
N ALA A 322 -24.14 10.33 7.61
CA ALA A 322 -25.08 11.22 8.30
C ALA A 322 -25.80 12.16 7.33
N ARG A 323 -27.10 12.36 7.53
CA ARG A 323 -27.95 13.30 6.78
C ARG A 323 -28.77 14.14 7.74
N LEU A 324 -28.96 15.40 7.38
CA LEU A 324 -29.75 16.35 8.16
C LEU A 324 -31.22 15.92 8.21
N LEU A 325 -31.83 16.01 9.40
CA LEU A 325 -33.22 15.59 9.60
C LEU A 325 -34.24 16.65 9.15
N GLY A 326 -33.84 17.93 9.14
CA GLY A 326 -34.71 19.04 8.77
C GLY A 326 -35.85 19.28 9.75
N ASP A 327 -35.67 18.97 11.03
CA ASP A 327 -36.72 18.96 12.07
C ASP A 327 -36.70 20.17 13.01
N ASN A 328 -35.98 21.24 12.64
CA ASN A 328 -36.00 22.51 13.37
C ASN A 328 -37.33 23.24 13.13
N GLU A 329 -38.19 23.31 14.15
CA GLU A 329 -39.44 24.08 14.11
C GLU A 329 -39.27 25.38 14.91
N GLY A 330 -39.43 26.53 14.23
CA GLY A 330 -39.27 27.85 14.88
C GLY A 330 -37.86 28.16 15.42
N GLY A 331 -36.83 27.43 14.94
CA GLY A 331 -35.46 27.52 15.45
C GLY A 331 -35.20 26.63 16.68
N LEU A 332 -36.18 25.83 17.11
CA LEU A 332 -36.06 24.92 18.25
C LEU A 332 -36.10 23.46 17.78
N ALA A 333 -35.42 22.59 18.51
CA ALA A 333 -35.36 21.17 18.21
C ALA A 333 -36.76 20.56 18.35
N ASN A 334 -37.36 20.08 17.25
CA ASN A 334 -38.70 19.49 17.23
C ASN A 334 -39.77 20.36 17.97
N GLY A 335 -39.68 21.68 17.86
CA GLY A 335 -40.59 22.63 18.53
C GLY A 335 -40.46 22.69 20.07
N GLY A 336 -39.39 22.11 20.63
CA GLY A 336 -39.10 22.04 22.06
C GLY A 336 -38.56 23.35 22.65
N SER A 337 -37.68 23.25 23.67
CA SER A 337 -37.12 24.40 24.38
C SER A 337 -35.63 24.65 24.13
N THR A 338 -34.96 23.75 23.42
CA THR A 338 -33.53 23.84 23.07
C THR A 338 -33.35 24.22 21.61
N ILE A 339 -32.22 24.85 21.29
CA ILE A 339 -31.88 25.21 19.91
C ILE A 339 -31.77 23.96 19.04
N GLY A 340 -32.41 24.00 17.88
CA GLY A 340 -32.36 22.92 16.89
C GLY A 340 -31.07 22.95 16.06
N LEU A 341 -30.54 21.77 15.72
CA LEU A 341 -29.24 21.58 15.04
C LEU A 341 -29.36 20.93 13.64
N GLU A 342 -30.55 20.47 13.25
CA GLU A 342 -30.72 19.56 12.12
C GLU A 342 -31.24 20.24 10.83
N GLY A 343 -31.32 21.57 10.82
CA GLY A 343 -31.88 22.33 9.70
C GLY A 343 -33.41 22.38 9.73
N ASP A 344 -33.98 23.23 8.87
CA ASP A 344 -35.42 23.20 8.57
C ASP A 344 -35.73 22.16 7.48
N GLU A 345 -37.00 22.03 7.08
CA GLU A 345 -37.44 21.04 6.08
C GLU A 345 -36.70 21.18 4.72
N SER A 346 -36.12 22.35 4.40
CA SER A 346 -35.36 22.54 3.15
C SER A 346 -34.00 21.84 3.15
N LEU A 347 -33.45 21.58 4.34
CA LEU A 347 -32.16 20.91 4.53
C LEU A 347 -32.31 19.39 4.73
N LYS A 348 -33.55 18.90 4.83
CA LYS A 348 -33.83 17.49 5.08
C LYS A 348 -33.23 16.56 4.02
N GLY A 349 -32.54 15.53 4.49
CA GLY A 349 -31.88 14.52 3.66
C GLY A 349 -30.57 15.00 3.00
N GLN A 350 -30.20 16.28 3.17
CA GLN A 350 -28.92 16.76 2.67
C GLN A 350 -27.77 16.09 3.44
N PRO A 351 -26.68 15.71 2.74
CA PRO A 351 -25.47 15.19 3.37
C PRO A 351 -24.89 16.17 4.39
N VAL A 352 -24.40 15.65 5.52
CA VAL A 352 -23.56 16.42 6.44
C VAL A 352 -22.17 16.60 5.82
N PRO A 353 -21.58 17.80 5.82
CA PRO A 353 -20.27 18.01 5.22
C PRO A 353 -19.17 17.22 5.92
N VAL A 354 -18.31 16.56 5.16
CA VAL A 354 -17.04 15.98 5.62
C VAL A 354 -15.84 16.87 5.24
N LEU A 355 -14.82 16.85 6.10
CA LEU A 355 -13.59 17.64 6.00
C LEU A 355 -12.37 16.73 6.17
N PHE A 356 -11.36 16.93 5.31
CA PHE A 356 -10.03 16.35 5.45
C PHE A 356 -8.96 17.43 5.32
N GLY A 357 -7.86 17.28 6.06
CA GLY A 357 -6.73 18.21 5.98
C GLY A 357 -7.09 19.63 6.39
N ARG A 358 -6.67 20.64 5.62
CA ARG A 358 -6.96 22.06 5.86
C ARG A 358 -7.58 22.73 4.63
N VAL A 359 -8.64 23.49 4.84
CA VAL A 359 -9.35 24.21 3.77
C VAL A 359 -9.60 25.67 4.15
N TRP A 360 -9.69 26.52 3.13
CA TRP A 360 -9.87 27.96 3.27
C TRP A 360 -11.22 28.39 2.73
N ASN A 361 -11.82 29.36 3.42
CA ASN A 361 -13.04 30.03 3.01
C ASN A 361 -14.19 29.08 2.63
N ALA A 362 -14.37 27.98 3.38
CA ALA A 362 -15.45 27.03 3.16
C ALA A 362 -16.79 27.60 3.63
N GLU A 363 -17.87 27.33 2.91
CA GLU A 363 -19.22 27.74 3.29
C GLU A 363 -19.86 26.66 4.19
N PRO A 364 -20.12 26.93 5.48
CA PRO A 364 -20.79 25.98 6.35
C PRO A 364 -22.31 25.98 6.10
N VAL A 365 -23.00 24.94 6.57
CA VAL A 365 -24.45 24.83 6.42
C VAL A 365 -25.15 25.63 7.52
N LEU A 366 -25.97 26.62 7.16
CA LEU A 366 -26.79 27.37 8.12
C LEU A 366 -27.98 26.53 8.59
N VAL A 367 -27.77 25.70 9.60
CA VAL A 367 -28.80 24.81 10.17
C VAL A 367 -29.83 25.55 11.04
N ASN A 368 -29.49 26.72 11.57
CA ASN A 368 -30.44 27.51 12.35
C ASN A 368 -30.24 29.02 12.14
N ALA A 369 -31.03 29.60 11.25
CA ALA A 369 -30.98 31.03 10.99
C ALA A 369 -31.45 31.90 12.17
N VAL A 370 -32.36 31.41 13.03
CA VAL A 370 -32.88 32.18 14.18
C VAL A 370 -31.80 32.41 15.23
N HIS A 371 -31.01 31.39 15.51
CA HIS A 371 -29.96 31.40 16.53
C HIS A 371 -28.54 31.51 15.97
N GLY A 372 -28.39 31.68 14.66
CA GLY A 372 -27.11 31.83 13.99
C GLY A 372 -26.21 30.59 14.12
N VAL A 373 -26.80 29.39 14.08
CA VAL A 373 -26.04 28.14 14.18
C VAL A 373 -25.69 27.63 12.79
N VAL A 374 -24.39 27.42 12.59
CA VAL A 374 -23.84 26.80 11.38
C VAL A 374 -23.21 25.45 11.72
N LEU A 375 -23.48 24.45 10.90
CA LEU A 375 -22.83 23.15 10.90
C LEU A 375 -21.63 23.23 9.95
N ILE A 376 -20.44 23.00 10.50
CA ILE A 376 -19.18 23.11 9.76
C ILE A 376 -18.87 21.78 9.08
N CYS A 377 -18.76 20.71 9.87
CA CYS A 377 -18.49 19.37 9.36
C CYS A 377 -18.89 18.28 10.35
N GLN A 378 -18.92 17.04 9.87
CA GLN A 378 -18.93 15.82 10.65
C GLN A 378 -17.60 15.67 11.39
N GLY A 379 -17.68 15.20 12.64
CA GLY A 379 -16.55 14.99 13.53
C GLY A 379 -15.89 16.28 14.05
N PRO A 380 -14.81 16.12 14.84
CA PRO A 380 -14.10 17.24 15.46
C PRO A 380 -13.21 17.96 14.44
N ALA A 381 -13.22 19.29 14.48
CA ALA A 381 -12.38 20.15 13.64
C ALA A 381 -11.96 21.43 14.37
N ASN A 382 -10.80 21.95 13.97
CA ASN A 382 -10.29 23.23 14.43
C ASN A 382 -10.83 24.34 13.52
N VAL A 383 -11.44 25.37 14.12
CA VAL A 383 -11.93 26.57 13.41
C VAL A 383 -10.94 27.71 13.61
N HIS A 384 -10.22 28.06 12.55
CA HIS A 384 -9.17 29.10 12.57
C HIS A 384 -9.73 30.51 12.40
N GLY A 385 -10.87 30.64 11.75
CA GLY A 385 -11.55 31.91 11.55
C GLY A 385 -12.93 31.72 10.94
N LEU A 386 -13.83 32.67 11.22
CA LEU A 386 -15.17 32.74 10.65
C LEU A 386 -15.43 34.16 10.17
N ARG A 387 -15.98 34.30 8.97
CA ARG A 387 -16.34 35.58 8.35
C ARG A 387 -17.83 35.64 8.05
N VAL A 388 -18.40 36.84 8.11
CA VAL A 388 -19.74 37.15 7.61
C VAL A 388 -19.62 38.34 6.66
N ASN A 389 -20.01 38.17 5.40
CA ASN A 389 -19.75 39.11 4.30
C ASN A 389 -18.28 39.53 4.17
N GLY A 390 -17.36 38.58 4.36
CA GLY A 390 -15.91 38.84 4.34
C GLY A 390 -15.36 39.51 5.61
N ILE A 391 -16.23 39.98 6.51
CA ILE A 391 -15.81 40.63 7.77
C ILE A 391 -15.48 39.54 8.80
N PRO A 392 -14.25 39.49 9.33
CA PRO A 392 -13.85 38.52 10.34
C PRO A 392 -14.61 38.73 11.66
N ARG A 393 -14.96 37.63 12.32
CA ARG A 393 -15.59 37.61 13.65
C ARG A 393 -14.56 37.23 14.71
N VAL A 394 -14.73 37.78 15.91
CA VAL A 394 -13.83 37.48 17.04
C VAL A 394 -14.16 36.11 17.61
N ALA A 395 -13.15 35.28 17.84
CA ALA A 395 -13.33 33.98 18.45
C ALA A 395 -13.61 34.11 19.96
N GLY A 396 -14.70 33.49 20.39
CA GLY A 396 -15.11 33.38 21.78
C GLY A 396 -14.66 32.12 22.48
N THR A 397 -14.93 32.02 23.78
CA THR A 397 -14.67 30.79 24.54
C THR A 397 -15.56 29.66 24.02
N ALA A 398 -14.95 28.56 23.55
CA ALA A 398 -15.67 27.38 23.08
C ALA A 398 -16.67 26.85 24.13
N TYR A 399 -17.75 26.24 23.67
CA TYR A 399 -18.73 25.60 24.54
C TYR A 399 -18.16 24.27 25.07
N ALA A 400 -18.30 24.04 26.38
CA ALA A 400 -17.77 22.83 27.02
C ALA A 400 -18.64 21.58 26.77
N SER A 401 -19.91 21.77 26.42
CA SER A 401 -20.85 20.67 26.22
C SER A 401 -21.97 21.02 25.22
N LYS A 402 -22.63 19.98 24.69
CA LYS A 402 -23.84 20.14 23.88
C LYS A 402 -24.92 20.94 24.61
N ALA A 403 -25.09 20.70 25.90
CA ALA A 403 -26.08 21.38 26.73
C ALA A 403 -25.82 22.89 26.81
N ASP A 404 -24.56 23.29 26.93
CA ASP A 404 -24.18 24.71 26.93
C ASP A 404 -24.43 25.36 25.57
N PHE A 405 -24.18 24.61 24.49
CA PHE A 405 -24.33 25.07 23.12
C PHE A 405 -25.79 25.33 22.74
N VAL A 406 -26.68 24.38 23.04
CA VAL A 406 -28.11 24.45 22.68
C VAL A 406 -28.96 25.27 23.66
N ASN A 407 -28.33 25.86 24.68
CA ASN A 407 -28.99 26.73 25.63
C ASN A 407 -29.24 28.12 24.98
N THR A 408 -30.51 28.50 24.89
CA THR A 408 -30.93 29.79 24.32
C THR A 408 -30.41 30.99 25.10
N ALA A 409 -30.18 30.86 26.41
CA ALA A 409 -29.64 31.91 27.27
C ALA A 409 -28.11 32.09 27.15
N ASN A 410 -27.40 31.13 26.55
CA ASN A 410 -25.92 31.14 26.43
C ASN A 410 -25.48 31.50 25.00
N ALA A 411 -25.99 32.62 24.49
CA ALA A 411 -25.66 33.12 23.15
C ALA A 411 -24.21 33.65 23.07
N ALA A 412 -23.63 33.65 21.87
CA ALA A 412 -22.41 34.38 21.58
C ALA A 412 -22.65 35.90 21.63
N SER A 413 -21.63 36.67 22.01
CA SER A 413 -21.70 38.13 22.05
C SER A 413 -21.79 38.72 20.63
N ALA A 414 -22.29 39.96 20.52
CA ALA A 414 -22.35 40.66 19.24
C ALA A 414 -20.93 40.78 18.63
N GLY A 415 -20.78 40.37 17.36
CA GLY A 415 -19.49 40.39 16.66
C GLY A 415 -18.56 39.20 16.96
N GLU A 416 -18.97 38.29 17.85
CA GLU A 416 -18.24 37.10 18.26
C GLU A 416 -18.85 35.83 17.62
N TYR A 417 -18.04 34.78 17.46
CA TYR A 417 -18.52 33.42 17.25
C TYR A 417 -17.97 32.48 18.33
N ARG A 418 -18.75 31.48 18.72
CA ARG A 418 -18.33 30.44 19.68
C ARG A 418 -18.49 29.06 19.05
N VAL A 419 -17.52 28.18 19.26
CA VAL A 419 -17.46 26.85 18.66
C VAL A 419 -17.89 25.79 19.67
N TRP A 420 -18.63 24.79 19.20
CA TRP A 420 -18.83 23.53 19.89
C TRP A 420 -18.40 22.40 18.96
N SER A 421 -17.51 21.54 19.42
CA SER A 421 -16.96 20.43 18.64
C SER A 421 -16.88 19.20 19.52
N ASP A 422 -17.33 18.06 19.01
CA ASP A 422 -17.25 16.76 19.68
C ASP A 422 -16.94 15.64 18.68
N GLY A 423 -17.10 14.37 19.10
CA GLY A 423 -16.84 13.22 18.24
C GLY A 423 -17.81 13.10 17.05
N ASP A 424 -18.98 13.74 17.11
CA ASP A 424 -20.03 13.59 16.10
C ASP A 424 -19.98 14.73 15.07
N ALA A 425 -19.76 15.98 15.50
CA ALA A 425 -19.77 17.13 14.60
C ALA A 425 -19.11 18.39 15.20
N THR A 426 -18.84 19.36 14.32
CA THR A 426 -18.37 20.69 14.69
C THR A 426 -19.36 21.75 14.22
N TYR A 427 -19.76 22.63 15.16
CA TYR A 427 -20.68 23.73 14.94
C TYR A 427 -20.07 25.05 15.41
N ALA A 428 -20.50 26.15 14.80
CA ALA A 428 -20.28 27.49 15.33
C ALA A 428 -21.61 28.22 15.53
N ARG A 429 -21.66 29.09 16.53
CA ARG A 429 -22.82 29.94 16.82
C ARG A 429 -22.43 31.40 16.82
N LEU A 430 -23.21 32.18 16.06
CA LEU A 430 -23.15 33.63 15.96
C LEU A 430 -24.19 34.29 16.87
N SER A 431 -24.08 35.61 17.05
CA SER A 431 -25.10 36.40 17.71
C SER A 431 -26.32 36.62 16.79
N GLY A 432 -27.39 35.86 16.99
CA GLY A 432 -28.66 36.04 16.26
C GLY A 432 -28.56 35.67 14.78
N ARG A 433 -29.47 36.20 13.96
CA ARG A 433 -29.55 35.85 12.53
C ARG A 433 -28.41 36.51 11.74
N PRO A 434 -27.54 35.73 11.09
CA PRO A 434 -26.53 36.29 10.20
C PRO A 434 -27.19 36.81 8.92
N GLU A 435 -26.74 37.99 8.46
CA GLU A 435 -27.14 38.57 7.18
C GLU A 435 -25.98 38.44 6.19
N GLY A 436 -26.17 37.61 5.17
CA GLY A 436 -25.22 37.41 4.07
C GLY A 436 -24.31 36.18 4.22
N THR A 437 -23.27 36.12 3.38
CA THR A 437 -22.46 34.90 3.16
C THR A 437 -21.55 34.62 4.35
N ILE A 438 -21.58 33.39 4.86
CA ILE A 438 -20.75 32.93 5.97
C ILE A 438 -19.65 32.03 5.40
N THR A 439 -18.41 32.26 5.83
CA THR A 439 -17.29 31.40 5.45
C THR A 439 -16.39 31.08 6.64
N VAL A 440 -15.71 29.94 6.59
CA VAL A 440 -14.87 29.43 7.67
C VAL A 440 -13.53 28.91 7.14
N ASP A 441 -12.46 29.13 7.90
CA ASP A 441 -11.16 28.50 7.71
C ASP A 441 -11.01 27.36 8.73
N ILE A 442 -10.81 26.13 8.25
CA ILE A 442 -10.97 24.93 9.10
C ILE A 442 -9.92 23.86 8.81
N SER A 443 -9.62 23.03 9.80
CA SER A 443 -8.73 21.88 9.63
C SER A 443 -9.05 20.71 10.56
N VAL A 444 -8.73 19.51 10.12
CA VAL A 444 -8.70 18.27 10.94
C VAL A 444 -7.24 17.81 11.13
N GLY A 445 -6.97 17.01 12.17
CA GLY A 445 -5.62 16.59 12.54
C GLY A 445 -4.95 17.53 13.54
N ALA A 446 -4.02 17.01 14.35
CA ALA A 446 -3.35 17.77 15.41
C ALA A 446 -2.18 18.58 14.85
N SER A 447 -1.49 18.06 13.84
CA SER A 447 -0.29 18.62 13.23
C SER A 447 -0.38 18.62 11.71
N ASP A 448 0.60 19.23 11.04
CA ASP A 448 0.68 19.22 9.58
C ASP A 448 1.01 17.82 9.02
N ALA A 449 1.67 16.97 9.82
CA ALA A 449 1.93 15.58 9.44
C ALA A 449 0.64 14.73 9.33
N ASP A 450 -0.43 15.12 10.03
CA ASP A 450 -1.73 14.46 9.91
C ASP A 450 -2.53 14.93 8.68
N ARG A 451 -1.96 15.85 7.88
CA ARG A 451 -2.65 16.54 6.77
C ARG A 451 -1.90 16.42 5.44
N THR A 452 -0.91 15.54 5.38
CA THR A 452 -0.23 15.20 4.12
C THR A 452 -1.13 14.30 3.27
N PRO A 453 -0.94 14.28 1.94
CA PRO A 453 -1.64 13.36 1.05
C PRO A 453 -1.52 11.89 1.46
N GLY A 454 -0.35 11.45 1.93
CA GLY A 454 -0.13 10.08 2.40
C GLY A 454 -0.94 9.75 3.66
N ALA A 455 -0.86 10.59 4.69
CA ALA A 455 -1.61 10.41 5.94
C ALA A 455 -3.12 10.39 5.71
N ILE A 456 -3.66 11.37 4.96
CA ILE A 456 -5.09 11.44 4.64
C ILE A 456 -5.53 10.21 3.84
N ALA A 457 -4.73 9.75 2.89
CA ALA A 457 -5.05 8.55 2.11
C ALA A 457 -5.07 7.28 2.97
N ALA A 458 -4.12 7.13 3.88
CA ALA A 458 -4.07 6.00 4.81
C ALA A 458 -5.32 5.95 5.71
N ASP A 459 -5.74 7.10 6.25
CA ASP A 459 -6.95 7.23 7.06
C ASP A 459 -8.21 6.88 6.27
N LEU A 460 -8.34 7.37 5.03
CA LEU A 460 -9.47 7.08 4.15
C LEU A 460 -9.57 5.59 3.80
N ILE A 461 -8.45 4.94 3.45
CA ILE A 461 -8.41 3.51 3.12
C ILE A 461 -8.75 2.66 4.35
N THR A 462 -8.22 3.03 5.52
CA THR A 462 -8.48 2.34 6.78
C THR A 462 -9.94 2.51 7.21
N ALA A 463 -10.50 3.71 7.10
CA ALA A 463 -11.91 3.98 7.35
C ALA A 463 -12.83 3.26 6.35
N ALA A 464 -12.34 2.95 5.15
CA ALA A 464 -13.03 2.09 4.19
C ALA A 464 -13.07 0.60 4.62
N GLY A 465 -12.28 0.21 5.61
CA GLY A 465 -12.12 -1.17 6.08
C GLY A 465 -11.14 -1.99 5.24
N GLU A 466 -10.22 -1.32 4.54
CA GLU A 466 -9.20 -1.94 3.69
C GLU A 466 -7.80 -1.75 4.29
N LEU A 467 -6.85 -2.57 3.83
CA LEU A 467 -5.46 -2.52 4.29
C LEU A 467 -4.65 -1.60 3.39
N VAL A 468 -3.79 -0.77 3.98
CA VAL A 468 -2.82 0.07 3.27
C VAL A 468 -1.39 -0.35 3.63
N ASP A 469 -0.50 -0.31 2.64
CA ASP A 469 0.92 -0.56 2.80
C ASP A 469 1.60 0.64 3.48
N ALA A 470 1.98 0.49 4.74
CA ALA A 470 2.58 1.54 5.56
C ALA A 470 3.90 2.05 4.98
N GLU A 471 4.68 1.21 4.30
CA GLU A 471 5.93 1.64 3.65
C GLU A 471 5.64 2.60 2.50
N SER A 472 4.59 2.34 1.72
CA SER A 472 4.18 3.22 0.62
C SER A 472 3.71 4.60 1.11
N VAL A 473 3.03 4.64 2.26
CA VAL A 473 2.60 5.89 2.90
C VAL A 473 3.81 6.67 3.39
N ALA A 474 4.73 6.02 4.11
CA ALA A 474 5.95 6.65 4.60
C ALA A 474 6.83 7.19 3.45
N ALA A 475 6.93 6.45 2.35
CA ALA A 475 7.66 6.91 1.16
C ALA A 475 7.01 8.15 0.52
N LEU A 476 5.67 8.18 0.42
CA LEU A 476 4.97 9.35 -0.11
C LEU A 476 5.13 10.57 0.80
N ASP A 477 4.97 10.40 2.11
CA ASP A 477 5.13 11.49 3.08
C ASP A 477 6.58 12.01 3.13
N ALA A 478 7.57 11.14 2.94
CA ALA A 478 8.97 11.56 2.82
C ALA A 478 9.23 12.39 1.55
N ASN A 479 8.60 12.01 0.42
CA ASN A 479 8.78 12.69 -0.85
C ASN A 479 7.95 13.98 -0.97
N PHE A 480 6.80 14.06 -0.29
CA PHE A 480 5.85 15.15 -0.45
C PHE A 480 5.10 15.49 0.86
N ALA A 481 5.82 16.08 1.81
CA ALA A 481 5.30 16.45 3.14
C ALA A 481 4.54 17.81 3.15
N HIS A 482 3.61 18.03 2.21
CA HIS A 482 2.86 19.29 2.12
C HIS A 482 1.38 19.12 2.51
N VAL A 483 0.83 20.14 3.17
CA VAL A 483 -0.56 20.12 3.65
C VAL A 483 -1.54 20.33 2.50
N THR A 484 -2.49 19.41 2.37
CA THR A 484 -3.66 19.53 1.49
C THR A 484 -4.97 19.49 2.29
N GLY A 485 -6.11 19.69 1.64
CA GLY A 485 -7.43 19.45 2.24
C GLY A 485 -8.56 19.32 1.24
N TYR A 486 -9.64 18.69 1.72
CA TYR A 486 -10.87 18.46 0.96
C TYR A 486 -12.09 18.83 1.80
N TYR A 487 -13.05 19.54 1.20
CA TYR A 487 -14.35 19.83 1.81
C TYR A 487 -15.48 19.47 0.85
N SER A 488 -16.40 18.62 1.31
CA SER A 488 -17.50 18.10 0.47
C SER A 488 -18.69 19.04 0.33
N ALA A 489 -18.81 20.05 1.21
CA ALA A 489 -20.05 20.80 1.39
C ALA A 489 -21.25 19.83 1.56
N THR A 490 -22.36 20.04 0.85
CA THR A 490 -23.54 19.15 0.90
C THR A 490 -23.58 18.15 -0.26
N ASN A 491 -22.44 17.87 -0.90
CA ASN A 491 -22.36 16.91 -2.00
C ASN A 491 -22.16 15.48 -1.49
N ASP A 492 -22.83 14.52 -2.10
CA ASP A 492 -22.58 13.10 -1.86
C ASP A 492 -21.27 12.68 -2.55
N VAL A 493 -20.33 12.12 -1.80
CA VAL A 493 -18.98 11.79 -2.28
C VAL A 493 -18.55 10.42 -1.79
N THR A 494 -17.68 9.76 -2.56
CA THR A 494 -17.16 8.42 -2.27
C THR A 494 -15.73 8.47 -1.74
N TYR A 495 -15.28 7.41 -1.08
CA TYR A 495 -13.87 7.30 -0.65
C TYR A 495 -12.92 7.42 -1.86
N ALA A 496 -13.22 6.74 -2.96
CA ALA A 496 -12.40 6.77 -4.17
C ALA A 496 -12.27 8.19 -4.77
N ALA A 497 -13.35 8.97 -4.76
CA ALA A 497 -13.33 10.34 -5.29
C ALA A 497 -12.44 11.27 -4.46
N ILE A 498 -12.53 11.19 -3.13
CA ILE A 498 -11.69 11.99 -2.23
C ILE A 498 -10.23 11.54 -2.32
N LEU A 499 -9.97 10.23 -2.31
CA LEU A 499 -8.62 9.66 -2.47
C LEU A 499 -7.95 10.13 -3.75
N ALA A 500 -8.66 10.08 -4.88
CA ALA A 500 -8.14 10.54 -6.16
C ALA A 500 -7.80 12.04 -6.14
N SER A 501 -8.66 12.87 -5.53
CA SER A 501 -8.41 14.31 -5.38
C SER A 501 -7.18 14.59 -4.52
N ILE A 502 -7.09 13.96 -3.34
CA ILE A 502 -6.00 14.18 -2.38
C ILE A 502 -4.65 13.70 -2.94
N LEU A 503 -4.62 12.55 -3.60
CA LEU A 503 -3.37 12.01 -4.15
C LEU A 503 -2.91 12.75 -5.40
N ALA A 504 -3.84 13.33 -6.19
CA ALA A 504 -3.48 14.20 -7.31
C ALA A 504 -2.69 15.44 -6.86
N ASP A 505 -2.96 15.97 -5.65
CA ASP A 505 -2.20 17.08 -5.08
C ASP A 505 -0.72 16.77 -4.79
N ALA A 506 -0.35 15.48 -4.76
CA ALA A 506 1.04 15.02 -4.66
C ALA A 506 1.60 14.46 -5.97
N GLY A 507 0.85 14.54 -7.08
CA GLY A 507 1.23 13.86 -8.31
C GLY A 507 1.28 12.34 -8.15
N ALA A 508 0.43 11.79 -7.27
CA ALA A 508 0.42 10.42 -6.82
C ALA A 508 -0.89 9.70 -7.19
N TYR A 509 -0.89 8.38 -7.05
CA TYR A 509 -2.03 7.51 -7.27
C TYR A 509 -2.16 6.47 -6.15
N PHE A 510 -3.30 5.79 -6.12
CA PHE A 510 -3.46 4.57 -5.35
C PHE A 510 -3.61 3.34 -6.25
N GLU A 511 -3.12 2.19 -5.79
CA GLU A 511 -3.44 0.88 -6.37
C GLU A 511 -3.80 -0.13 -5.32
N GLU A 512 -4.69 -1.04 -5.71
CA GLU A 512 -4.74 -2.34 -5.10
C GLU A 512 -3.61 -3.25 -5.65
N THR A 513 -2.76 -3.72 -4.74
CA THR A 513 -1.75 -4.72 -5.05
C THR A 513 -2.38 -6.02 -5.48
N ARG A 514 -1.58 -6.87 -6.13
CA ARG A 514 -1.99 -8.22 -6.50
C ARG A 514 -2.58 -9.02 -5.31
N LEU A 515 -2.11 -8.74 -4.10
CA LEU A 515 -2.51 -9.41 -2.85
C LEU A 515 -3.64 -8.73 -2.08
N GLY A 516 -4.17 -7.60 -2.58
CA GLY A 516 -5.38 -6.99 -2.05
C GLY A 516 -5.14 -5.96 -0.93
N SER A 517 -3.89 -5.57 -0.69
CA SER A 517 -3.57 -4.33 0.05
C SER A 517 -3.55 -3.14 -0.91
N PHE A 518 -3.76 -1.94 -0.40
CA PHE A 518 -3.59 -0.71 -1.16
C PHE A 518 -2.19 -0.14 -0.96
N ARG A 519 -1.63 0.46 -2.01
CA ARG A 519 -0.43 1.30 -1.96
C ARG A 519 -0.77 2.68 -2.45
N VAL A 520 -0.10 3.68 -1.90
CA VAL A 520 -0.05 5.04 -2.45
C VAL A 520 1.33 5.25 -3.07
N VAL A 521 1.37 5.74 -4.32
CA VAL A 521 2.63 5.81 -5.07
C VAL A 521 2.66 7.11 -5.86
N GLN A 522 3.75 7.85 -5.69
CA GLN A 522 4.11 8.97 -6.55
C GLN A 522 4.98 8.45 -7.69
N LEU A 523 4.61 8.72 -8.95
CA LEU A 523 5.42 8.29 -10.09
C LEU A 523 6.81 8.95 -10.04
N PRO A 524 7.91 8.18 -10.10
CA PRO A 524 9.22 8.82 -10.19
C PRO A 524 9.40 9.47 -11.57
N VAL A 525 10.38 10.37 -11.67
CA VAL A 525 10.94 10.75 -12.96
C VAL A 525 11.82 9.56 -13.40
N PRO A 526 11.61 8.96 -14.58
CA PRO A 526 12.45 7.85 -15.04
C PRO A 526 13.95 8.18 -15.01
N ASP A 527 14.69 7.52 -14.12
CA ASP A 527 16.13 7.63 -13.92
C ASP A 527 16.75 6.25 -13.64
N ASN A 528 17.94 5.99 -14.17
CA ASN A 528 18.62 4.69 -13.99
C ASN A 528 19.11 4.49 -12.56
N ASP A 529 19.36 5.56 -11.80
CA ASP A 529 19.79 5.45 -10.39
C ASP A 529 18.68 4.84 -9.49
N ASP A 530 17.42 4.94 -9.92
CA ASP A 530 16.25 4.37 -9.24
C ASP A 530 15.85 2.98 -9.77
N ALA A 531 16.62 2.41 -10.71
CA ALA A 531 16.23 1.17 -11.38
C ALA A 531 16.31 -0.05 -10.46
N VAL A 532 15.18 -0.74 -10.29
CA VAL A 532 15.08 -1.96 -9.46
C VAL A 532 15.43 -3.24 -10.23
N ALA A 533 15.45 -3.18 -11.56
CA ALA A 533 15.76 -4.30 -12.43
C ALA A 533 16.29 -3.85 -13.79
N THR A 534 17.04 -4.74 -14.45
CA THR A 534 17.45 -4.59 -15.85
C THR A 534 16.71 -5.60 -16.72
N MET A 535 16.20 -5.14 -17.86
CA MET A 535 15.60 -5.96 -18.91
C MET A 535 16.50 -5.96 -20.14
N ALA A 536 16.80 -7.15 -20.65
CA ALA A 536 17.60 -7.31 -21.85
C ALA A 536 17.10 -8.49 -22.66
N ARG A 537 17.29 -8.44 -23.97
CA ARG A 537 17.01 -9.59 -24.83
C ARG A 537 18.08 -10.66 -24.60
N VAL A 538 17.66 -11.82 -24.10
CA VAL A 538 18.56 -12.95 -23.90
C VAL A 538 18.64 -13.74 -25.21
N SER A 539 19.85 -14.11 -25.60
CA SER A 539 20.06 -15.00 -26.75
C SER A 539 21.13 -16.03 -26.43
N VAL A 540 21.27 -17.06 -27.26
CA VAL A 540 22.33 -18.07 -27.09
C VAL A 540 23.71 -17.42 -27.15
N ASP A 541 23.85 -16.34 -27.91
CA ASP A 541 25.09 -15.58 -28.08
C ASP A 541 25.28 -14.49 -27.01
N ASN A 542 24.23 -14.16 -26.25
CA ASN A 542 24.25 -13.21 -25.14
C ASN A 542 23.39 -13.73 -23.97
N PRO A 543 23.90 -14.68 -23.17
CA PRO A 543 23.16 -15.24 -22.04
C PRO A 543 22.95 -14.18 -20.95
N ALA A 544 21.79 -14.21 -20.30
CA ALA A 544 21.44 -13.27 -19.23
C ALA A 544 22.49 -13.33 -18.10
N ALA A 545 22.99 -12.17 -17.68
CA ALA A 545 23.64 -12.07 -16.39
C ALA A 545 22.63 -12.36 -15.27
N SER A 546 23.10 -12.90 -14.14
CA SER A 546 22.22 -13.14 -12.98
C SER A 546 21.51 -11.85 -12.57
N GLY A 547 20.18 -11.88 -12.45
CA GLY A 547 19.36 -10.72 -12.08
C GLY A 547 18.80 -9.91 -13.25
N VAL A 548 19.11 -10.26 -14.49
CA VAL A 548 18.50 -9.66 -15.69
C VAL A 548 17.20 -10.39 -16.05
N ILE A 549 16.13 -9.63 -16.30
CA ILE A 549 14.84 -10.15 -16.75
C ILE A 549 14.89 -10.35 -18.27
N ASP A 550 14.49 -11.53 -18.75
CA ASP A 550 14.51 -11.85 -20.18
C ASP A 550 13.39 -11.12 -20.93
N LEU A 551 13.78 -10.31 -21.91
CA LEU A 551 12.87 -9.57 -22.77
C LEU A 551 12.54 -10.40 -24.03
N MET A 552 11.36 -11.03 -24.03
CA MET A 552 10.89 -11.89 -25.11
C MET A 552 10.38 -11.10 -26.32
N ASP A 553 9.64 -10.02 -26.08
CA ASP A 553 9.12 -9.11 -27.10
C ASP A 553 9.13 -7.68 -26.56
N PHE A 554 9.37 -6.70 -27.43
CA PHE A 554 9.39 -5.29 -27.08
C PHE A 554 8.86 -4.44 -28.24
N ARG A 555 7.92 -3.55 -27.95
CA ARG A 555 7.31 -2.68 -28.96
C ARG A 555 7.11 -1.29 -28.40
N LEU A 556 7.57 -0.28 -29.13
CA LEU A 556 7.18 1.10 -28.88
C LEU A 556 5.71 1.30 -29.27
N GLN A 557 4.98 2.04 -28.44
CA GLN A 557 3.58 2.39 -28.64
C GLN A 557 3.48 3.88 -28.91
N VAL A 558 2.63 4.22 -29.88
CA VAL A 558 2.17 5.58 -30.09
C VAL A 558 1.07 5.85 -29.04
N PRO A 559 1.15 6.96 -28.29
CA PRO A 559 0.07 7.35 -27.38
C PRO A 559 -1.26 7.46 -28.13
N GLY A 560 -2.35 7.01 -27.49
CA GLY A 560 -3.69 7.05 -28.12
C GLY A 560 -4.17 8.48 -28.41
N ASP A 561 -3.69 9.45 -27.63
CA ASP A 561 -3.85 10.87 -27.86
C ASP A 561 -2.47 11.49 -28.15
N GLN A 562 -2.25 11.92 -29.40
CA GLN A 562 -0.98 12.51 -29.81
C GLN A 562 -0.76 13.92 -29.26
N ALA A 563 -1.82 14.65 -28.90
CA ALA A 563 -1.65 15.96 -28.26
C ALA A 563 -1.12 15.79 -26.82
N ALA A 564 -1.57 14.74 -26.13
CA ALA A 564 -1.09 14.33 -24.81
C ALA A 564 0.35 13.77 -24.81
N ALA A 565 0.91 13.47 -25.99
CA ALA A 565 2.29 13.01 -26.12
C ALA A 565 3.29 14.18 -26.19
N ASN A 566 2.81 15.40 -26.45
CA ASN A 566 3.67 16.55 -26.64
C ASN A 566 4.28 16.99 -25.31
N PRO A 567 5.56 17.42 -25.31
CA PRO A 567 6.18 18.01 -24.13
C PRO A 567 5.45 19.24 -23.61
N VAL A 568 5.51 19.45 -22.29
CA VAL A 568 5.04 20.67 -21.63
C VAL A 568 6.16 21.70 -21.62
N LYS A 569 5.89 22.91 -22.11
CA LYS A 569 6.86 24.03 -22.14
C LYS A 569 6.70 25.01 -20.98
N SER A 570 5.50 25.11 -20.42
CA SER A 570 5.17 25.96 -19.27
C SER A 570 4.22 25.23 -18.33
N LEU A 571 4.47 25.31 -17.02
CA LEU A 571 3.59 24.68 -16.02
C LEU A 571 3.35 25.60 -14.83
N THR A 572 2.07 25.77 -14.46
CA THR A 572 1.62 26.49 -13.27
C THR A 572 0.73 25.61 -12.39
N VAL A 573 0.97 25.63 -11.07
CA VAL A 573 0.12 24.97 -10.08
C VAL A 573 -0.65 26.02 -9.28
N LYS A 574 -1.97 25.90 -9.27
CA LYS A 574 -2.91 26.67 -8.45
C LYS A 574 -3.06 26.01 -7.08
N TYR A 575 -3.00 26.82 -6.03
CA TYR A 575 -3.02 26.39 -4.63
C TYR A 575 -3.89 27.34 -3.80
N ARG A 576 -4.08 27.00 -2.52
CA ARG A 576 -4.86 27.75 -1.53
C ARG A 576 -6.26 28.06 -2.06
N ARG A 577 -7.00 26.99 -2.39
CA ARG A 577 -8.39 27.08 -2.86
C ARG A 577 -9.28 27.81 -1.84
N ASN A 578 -10.02 28.81 -2.31
CA ASN A 578 -11.17 29.35 -1.62
C ASN A 578 -12.40 28.54 -2.02
N TYR A 579 -12.91 27.72 -1.10
CA TYR A 579 -14.07 26.86 -1.38
C TYR A 579 -15.36 27.66 -1.67
N ARG A 580 -15.43 28.89 -1.17
CA ARG A 580 -16.40 29.91 -1.58
C ARG A 580 -15.67 31.15 -2.05
N VAL A 581 -15.80 31.52 -3.33
CA VAL A 581 -15.34 32.82 -3.82
C VAL A 581 -16.29 33.91 -3.34
N MET A 582 -15.74 35.02 -2.86
CA MET A 582 -16.52 36.19 -2.41
C MET A 582 -16.30 37.36 -3.36
N THR A 583 -17.34 37.73 -4.09
CA THR A 583 -17.30 38.87 -5.03
C THR A 583 -18.06 40.06 -4.47
N GLY A 584 -18.08 41.21 -5.17
CA GLY A 584 -18.55 42.49 -4.61
C GLY A 584 -19.86 42.45 -3.81
N GLY A 585 -20.86 41.66 -4.24
CA GLY A 585 -22.14 41.52 -3.51
C GLY A 585 -22.07 40.67 -2.23
N ASP A 586 -21.04 39.83 -2.09
CA ASP A 586 -20.77 39.01 -0.90
C ASP A 586 -19.94 39.75 0.15
N LEU A 587 -19.32 40.89 -0.17
CA LEU A 587 -18.40 41.60 0.71
C LEU A 587 -19.07 42.84 1.31
N GLY A 588 -19.06 42.95 2.64
CA GLY A 588 -19.50 44.15 3.36
C GLY A 588 -18.44 45.25 3.32
N GLY A 589 -18.71 46.39 3.96
CA GLY A 589 -17.77 47.52 4.07
C GLY A 589 -17.56 48.31 2.77
N ASP A 590 -16.67 49.30 2.81
CA ASP A 590 -16.29 50.16 1.69
C ASP A 590 -14.78 50.00 1.40
N ALA A 591 -14.44 49.49 0.21
CA ALA A 591 -13.07 49.22 -0.20
C ALA A 591 -12.23 50.50 -0.44
N SER A 592 -12.84 51.68 -0.43
CA SER A 592 -12.14 52.97 -0.55
C SER A 592 -11.59 53.50 0.78
N LEU A 593 -11.94 52.86 1.91
CA LEU A 593 -11.47 53.20 3.25
C LEU A 593 -10.17 52.45 3.60
N PRO A 594 -9.31 53.00 4.48
CA PRO A 594 -8.09 52.32 4.91
C PRO A 594 -8.39 51.02 5.70
N PRO A 595 -7.50 50.02 5.67
CA PRO A 595 -7.59 48.84 6.54
C PRO A 595 -7.62 49.23 8.01
N ILE A 596 -8.27 48.40 8.85
CA ILE A 596 -8.36 48.65 10.30
C ILE A 596 -6.98 48.71 10.99
N ASP A 597 -5.98 48.01 10.46
CA ASP A 597 -4.62 47.94 11.01
C ASP A 597 -3.76 49.20 10.71
N ASP A 598 -4.18 50.05 9.76
CA ASP A 598 -3.46 51.28 9.37
C ASP A 598 -3.93 52.53 10.14
N VAL A 599 -4.89 52.39 11.06
CA VAL A 599 -5.44 53.53 11.81
C VAL A 599 -4.71 53.69 13.15
N GLU A 600 -3.88 54.74 13.26
CA GLU A 600 -3.03 55.08 14.42
C GLU A 600 -3.81 55.25 15.75
N THR A 601 -5.13 55.42 15.69
CA THR A 601 -6.07 55.33 16.81
C THR A 601 -7.32 54.58 16.35
N PRO A 602 -7.66 53.39 16.89
CA PRO A 602 -8.86 52.66 16.47
C PRO A 602 -10.10 53.51 16.77
N SER A 603 -10.63 54.21 15.76
CA SER A 603 -11.91 54.88 15.90
C SER A 603 -12.97 53.78 15.86
N THR A 604 -13.81 53.67 16.87
CA THR A 604 -14.98 52.76 16.86
C THR A 604 -16.07 53.21 15.89
N ASP A 605 -15.76 54.15 14.98
CA ASP A 605 -16.66 54.66 13.96
C ASP A 605 -16.47 53.85 12.66
N PRO A 606 -17.43 52.97 12.30
CA PRO A 606 -17.34 52.13 11.10
C PRO A 606 -17.37 52.90 9.77
N LEU A 607 -17.42 54.23 9.80
CA LEU A 607 -17.33 55.10 8.62
C LEU A 607 -15.89 55.44 8.18
N ASN A 608 -14.87 55.09 8.97
CA ASN A 608 -13.47 55.52 8.72
C ASN A 608 -12.50 54.38 8.37
N TYR A 609 -12.94 53.12 8.35
CA TYR A 609 -12.09 51.98 8.02
C TYR A 609 -12.86 50.89 7.28
N ASP A 610 -12.14 50.06 6.52
CA ASP A 610 -12.69 48.88 5.86
C ASP A 610 -12.70 47.67 6.81
N PRO A 611 -13.88 47.19 7.27
CA PRO A 611 -13.97 46.04 8.17
C PRO A 611 -13.57 44.71 7.53
N VAL A 612 -13.42 44.63 6.21
CA VAL A 612 -12.93 43.42 5.51
C VAL A 612 -11.40 43.32 5.57
N GLY A 613 -10.70 44.45 5.76
CA GLY A 613 -9.23 44.49 5.81
C GLY A 613 -8.55 45.06 4.56
N GLY A 614 -9.28 45.79 3.72
CA GLY A 614 -8.71 46.53 2.58
C GLY A 614 -8.62 45.72 1.29
N TRP A 615 -7.97 46.32 0.28
CA TRP A 615 -7.95 45.81 -1.10
C TRP A 615 -7.27 44.45 -1.25
N GLU A 616 -6.19 44.18 -0.49
CA GLU A 616 -5.43 42.93 -0.58
C GLU A 616 -6.28 41.74 -0.11
N VAL A 617 -6.95 41.88 1.03
CA VAL A 617 -7.83 40.83 1.57
C VAL A 617 -9.01 40.59 0.64
N ARG A 618 -9.62 41.66 0.10
CA ARG A 618 -10.71 41.55 -0.87
C ARG A 618 -10.28 40.85 -2.15
N ALA A 619 -9.11 41.19 -2.67
CA ALA A 619 -8.56 40.53 -3.85
C ALA A 619 -8.31 39.05 -3.58
N ALA A 620 -7.75 38.70 -2.43
CA ALA A 620 -7.52 37.31 -2.04
C ALA A 620 -8.82 36.50 -1.88
N LEU A 621 -9.89 37.09 -1.33
CA LEU A 621 -11.20 36.43 -1.18
C LEU A 621 -11.97 36.30 -2.51
N ALA A 622 -11.66 37.16 -3.49
CA ALA A 622 -12.26 37.15 -4.82
C ALA A 622 -11.58 36.17 -5.80
N LEU A 623 -10.42 35.63 -5.44
CA LEU A 623 -9.75 34.56 -6.19
C LEU A 623 -10.32 33.20 -5.82
N ASP A 624 -10.45 32.30 -6.78
CA ASP A 624 -10.73 30.87 -6.51
C ASP A 624 -9.48 30.17 -5.99
N TYR A 625 -8.32 30.48 -6.56
CA TYR A 625 -7.01 29.97 -6.17
C TYR A 625 -5.95 31.06 -6.20
N ALA A 626 -4.92 30.91 -5.36
CA ALA A 626 -3.61 31.49 -5.64
C ALA A 626 -2.89 30.65 -6.72
N ALA A 627 -1.86 31.19 -7.35
CA ALA A 627 -1.06 30.49 -8.35
C ALA A 627 0.43 30.63 -8.02
N SER A 628 1.19 29.55 -8.25
CA SER A 628 2.66 29.61 -8.26
C SER A 628 3.16 30.36 -9.48
N ASP A 629 4.39 30.87 -9.41
CA ASP A 629 5.07 31.34 -10.63
C ASP A 629 5.19 30.19 -11.64
N PRO A 630 5.00 30.45 -12.95
CA PRO A 630 5.20 29.42 -13.97
C PRO A 630 6.67 28.98 -14.03
N VAL A 631 6.90 27.71 -14.35
CA VAL A 631 8.20 27.22 -14.81
C VAL A 631 8.17 27.09 -16.32
N ASP A 632 9.12 27.75 -17.00
CA ASP A 632 9.20 27.81 -18.46
C ASP A 632 10.50 27.17 -18.98
N ASP A 633 10.45 26.53 -20.15
CA ASP A 633 11.64 26.05 -20.88
C ASP A 633 11.55 26.41 -22.37
N ASP A 634 12.23 27.50 -22.73
CA ASP A 634 12.30 28.01 -24.10
C ASP A 634 12.93 27.00 -25.08
N THR A 635 13.78 26.08 -24.59
CA THR A 635 14.39 25.07 -25.46
C THR A 635 13.38 24.03 -25.90
N VAL A 636 12.48 23.61 -25.00
CA VAL A 636 11.36 22.73 -25.34
C VAL A 636 10.43 23.41 -26.34
N ALA A 637 10.14 24.70 -26.17
CA ALA A 637 9.31 25.45 -27.11
C ALA A 637 9.95 25.56 -28.51
N ALA A 638 11.28 25.63 -28.60
CA ALA A 638 12.01 25.68 -29.85
C ALA A 638 12.07 24.32 -30.56
N ASP A 639 12.31 23.23 -29.82
CA ASP A 639 12.46 21.88 -30.36
C ASP A 639 11.11 21.23 -30.69
N TYR A 640 10.03 21.58 -29.97
CA TYR A 640 8.70 20.99 -30.10
C TYR A 640 7.63 22.07 -30.38
N PRO A 641 7.32 22.36 -31.66
CA PRO A 641 6.36 23.42 -32.02
C PRO A 641 4.93 23.22 -31.51
N LEU A 642 4.58 22.01 -31.10
CA LEU A 642 3.27 21.65 -30.53
C LEU A 642 3.29 21.54 -28.99
N ALA A 643 4.38 21.96 -28.33
CA ALA A 643 4.48 21.95 -26.89
C ALA A 643 3.42 22.85 -26.24
N THR A 644 2.82 22.36 -25.15
CA THR A 644 1.65 22.95 -24.52
C THR A 644 1.99 23.60 -23.19
N ASP A 645 1.17 24.57 -22.79
CA ASP A 645 1.14 25.12 -21.43
C ASP A 645 0.17 24.28 -20.58
N LEU A 646 0.52 24.02 -19.32
CA LEU A 646 -0.27 23.20 -18.42
C LEU A 646 -0.57 23.96 -17.11
N GLU A 647 -1.85 23.99 -16.73
CA GLU A 647 -2.30 24.55 -15.46
C GLU A 647 -3.01 23.45 -14.64
N ILE A 648 -2.70 23.36 -13.35
CA ILE A 648 -3.22 22.31 -12.46
C ILE A 648 -3.81 22.94 -11.21
N GLU A 649 -5.03 22.54 -10.86
CA GLU A 649 -5.74 22.96 -9.64
C GLU A 649 -5.55 21.94 -8.52
N THR A 650 -5.22 22.42 -7.32
CA THR A 650 -4.89 21.54 -6.18
C THR A 650 -5.57 21.97 -4.87
N GLY A 651 -5.69 21.03 -3.94
CA GLY A 651 -6.05 21.28 -2.54
C GLY A 651 -4.90 21.78 -1.66
N LEU A 652 -3.70 21.98 -2.22
CA LEU A 652 -2.51 22.41 -1.48
C LEU A 652 -2.73 23.76 -0.81
N THR A 653 -2.18 23.94 0.39
CA THR A 653 -2.44 25.15 1.19
C THR A 653 -1.32 26.18 1.14
N THR A 654 -0.15 25.83 0.60
CA THR A 654 1.05 26.69 0.58
C THR A 654 1.68 26.75 -0.79
N GLU A 655 2.37 27.86 -1.06
CA GLU A 655 3.11 28.08 -2.31
C GLU A 655 4.23 27.05 -2.49
N ALA A 656 5.01 26.79 -1.43
CA ALA A 656 6.11 25.83 -1.47
C ALA A 656 5.66 24.42 -1.89
N GLY A 657 4.45 23.99 -1.47
CA GLY A 657 3.90 22.71 -1.93
C GLY A 657 3.50 22.76 -3.40
N ALA A 658 2.96 23.88 -3.87
CA ALA A 658 2.61 24.08 -5.27
C ALA A 658 3.85 24.06 -6.17
N GLU A 659 4.94 24.72 -5.76
CA GLU A 659 6.23 24.70 -6.46
C GLU A 659 6.84 23.29 -6.49
N ALA A 660 6.81 22.56 -5.38
CA ALA A 660 7.29 21.18 -5.33
C ALA A 660 6.53 20.27 -6.31
N LEU A 661 5.20 20.40 -6.39
CA LEU A 661 4.39 19.65 -7.36
C LEU A 661 4.68 20.12 -8.79
N ARG A 662 4.77 21.43 -9.01
CA ARG A 662 5.05 22.05 -10.32
C ARG A 662 6.33 21.48 -10.90
N ASP A 663 7.41 21.52 -10.13
CA ASP A 663 8.75 21.12 -10.59
C ASP A 663 8.82 19.61 -10.85
N LEU A 664 8.17 18.80 -10.01
CA LEU A 664 8.03 17.36 -10.20
C LEU A 664 7.30 17.02 -11.50
N LEU A 665 6.12 17.60 -11.73
CA LEU A 665 5.33 17.35 -12.93
C LEU A 665 6.01 17.90 -14.19
N PHE A 666 6.67 19.05 -14.08
CA PHE A 666 7.44 19.61 -15.18
C PHE A 666 8.60 18.70 -15.59
N ALA A 667 9.37 18.18 -14.63
CA ALA A 667 10.44 17.21 -14.90
C ALA A 667 9.91 15.90 -15.54
N ARG A 668 8.69 15.49 -15.20
CA ARG A 668 8.02 14.34 -15.85
C ARG A 668 7.60 14.64 -17.28
N LEU A 669 7.10 15.84 -17.56
CA LEU A 669 6.36 16.14 -18.80
C LEU A 669 7.13 16.97 -19.84
N LYS A 670 8.25 17.59 -19.47
CA LYS A 670 9.04 18.42 -20.40
C LYS A 670 9.86 17.64 -21.44
N VAL A 671 9.94 16.31 -21.29
CA VAL A 671 10.68 15.42 -22.19
C VAL A 671 9.70 14.66 -23.07
N GLU A 672 10.01 14.48 -24.35
CA GLU A 672 9.26 13.57 -25.22
C GLU A 672 9.49 12.12 -24.77
N ARG A 673 8.53 11.58 -24.02
CA ARG A 673 8.61 10.22 -23.46
C ARG A 673 7.88 9.22 -24.33
N VAL A 674 8.45 8.04 -24.42
CA VAL A 674 7.89 6.94 -25.21
C VAL A 674 7.10 5.99 -24.32
N PHE A 675 6.06 5.41 -24.89
CA PHE A 675 5.35 4.29 -24.30
C PHE A 675 5.85 3.01 -24.94
N ALA A 676 5.93 1.93 -24.17
CA ALA A 676 6.31 0.63 -24.69
C ALA A 676 5.49 -0.50 -24.06
N THR A 677 5.39 -1.61 -24.78
CA THR A 677 4.96 -2.90 -24.25
C THR A 677 6.11 -3.89 -24.30
N ALA A 678 6.34 -4.56 -23.18
CA ALA A 678 7.35 -5.61 -23.03
C ALA A 678 6.67 -6.94 -22.64
N GLN A 679 7.13 -8.05 -23.20
CA GLN A 679 6.74 -9.40 -22.78
C GLN A 679 7.93 -10.09 -22.13
N VAL A 680 7.70 -10.65 -20.94
CA VAL A 680 8.73 -11.32 -20.14
C VAL A 680 8.20 -12.66 -19.60
N PRO A 681 9.05 -13.65 -19.29
CA PRO A 681 8.60 -14.92 -18.74
C PRO A 681 7.93 -14.77 -17.36
N ASN A 682 6.81 -15.47 -17.13
CA ASN A 682 6.13 -15.52 -15.84
C ASN A 682 6.82 -16.44 -14.79
N THR A 683 8.03 -16.90 -15.11
CA THR A 683 8.86 -17.73 -14.22
C THR A 683 10.02 -16.97 -13.59
N ASP A 684 10.24 -15.72 -13.98
CA ASP A 684 11.33 -14.91 -13.47
C ASP A 684 10.94 -14.31 -12.12
N ALA A 685 11.65 -14.69 -11.05
CA ALA A 685 11.39 -14.18 -9.70
C ALA A 685 11.47 -12.64 -9.63
N GLY A 686 12.29 -12.02 -10.50
CA GLY A 686 12.35 -10.56 -10.64
C GLY A 686 11.02 -9.94 -11.14
N VAL A 687 10.30 -10.62 -12.03
CA VAL A 687 9.02 -10.14 -12.59
C VAL A 687 7.88 -10.20 -11.56
N ASP A 688 7.95 -11.14 -10.61
CA ASP A 688 7.01 -11.19 -9.50
C ASP A 688 7.24 -10.08 -8.47
N ALA A 689 8.48 -9.61 -8.35
CA ALA A 689 8.86 -8.49 -7.50
C ALA A 689 8.49 -7.14 -8.12
N LEU A 690 8.45 -7.03 -9.46
CA LEU A 690 8.06 -5.80 -10.16
C LEU A 690 6.62 -5.37 -9.82
N ARG A 691 6.52 -4.10 -9.47
CA ARG A 691 5.29 -3.37 -9.14
C ARG A 691 5.15 -2.18 -10.08
N ARG A 692 3.97 -1.57 -10.07
CA ARG A 692 3.76 -0.32 -10.79
C ARG A 692 4.45 0.83 -10.04
N GLY A 693 5.04 1.73 -10.79
CA GLY A 693 5.87 2.82 -10.27
C GLY A 693 7.36 2.48 -10.16
N ASP A 694 7.72 1.20 -10.29
CA ASP A 694 9.12 0.77 -10.30
C ASP A 694 9.81 1.26 -11.59
N VAL A 695 11.07 1.71 -11.46
CA VAL A 695 11.91 2.03 -12.61
C VAL A 695 12.69 0.79 -13.04
N VAL A 696 12.76 0.55 -14.34
CA VAL A 696 13.52 -0.55 -14.94
C VAL A 696 14.43 0.01 -16.03
N THR A 697 15.66 -0.52 -16.11
CA THR A 697 16.57 -0.20 -17.21
C THR A 697 16.32 -1.17 -18.36
N VAL A 698 15.88 -0.66 -19.51
CA VAL A 698 15.66 -1.46 -20.72
C VAL A 698 16.86 -1.33 -21.64
N THR A 699 17.44 -2.46 -22.03
CA THR A 699 18.50 -2.54 -23.05
C THR A 699 17.98 -3.26 -24.29
N HIS A 700 18.06 -2.62 -25.45
CA HIS A 700 17.62 -3.20 -26.71
C HIS A 700 18.42 -2.63 -27.90
N PRO A 701 19.05 -3.48 -28.73
CA PRO A 701 19.96 -3.03 -29.80
C PRO A 701 19.27 -2.25 -30.92
N ASP A 702 18.08 -2.69 -31.33
CA ASP A 702 17.41 -2.10 -32.51
C ASP A 702 16.66 -0.78 -32.22
N PHE A 703 16.50 -0.40 -30.95
CA PHE A 703 15.77 0.82 -30.55
C PHE A 703 16.70 1.93 -30.06
N GLY A 704 18.02 1.77 -30.19
CA GLY A 704 19.01 2.73 -29.70
C GLY A 704 19.11 2.76 -28.17
N PHE A 705 18.73 1.67 -27.50
CA PHE A 705 18.77 1.55 -26.03
C PHE A 705 20.00 0.77 -25.55
N ASP A 706 21.10 0.77 -26.32
CA ASP A 706 22.31 0.02 -26.02
C ASP A 706 22.97 0.40 -24.69
N THR A 707 22.83 1.68 -24.28
CA THR A 707 23.37 2.21 -23.02
C THR A 707 22.39 2.07 -21.84
N GLY A 708 21.22 1.45 -22.05
CA GLY A 708 20.16 1.35 -21.05
C GLY A 708 19.27 2.60 -20.99
N LYS A 709 17.98 2.43 -21.28
CA LYS A 709 16.96 3.47 -21.17
C LYS A 709 16.13 3.24 -19.89
N PRO A 710 16.06 4.19 -18.94
CA PRO A 710 15.18 4.05 -17.79
C PRO A 710 13.72 4.19 -18.24
N MET A 711 12.87 3.28 -17.76
CA MET A 711 11.43 3.32 -17.99
C MET A 711 10.69 2.94 -16.72
N VAL A 712 9.59 3.62 -16.42
CA VAL A 712 8.70 3.29 -15.30
C VAL A 712 7.66 2.27 -15.75
N VAL A 713 7.43 1.27 -14.90
CA VAL A 713 6.33 0.32 -15.07
C VAL A 713 5.00 1.00 -14.76
N ILE A 714 4.17 1.22 -15.78
CA ILE A 714 2.86 1.87 -15.68
C ILE A 714 1.68 0.88 -15.84
N GLY A 715 1.98 -0.36 -16.20
CA GLY A 715 0.98 -1.42 -16.21
C GLY A 715 1.57 -2.81 -16.23
N ILE A 716 0.85 -3.78 -15.66
CA ILE A 716 1.23 -5.18 -15.57
C ILE A 716 0.00 -6.04 -15.85
N THR A 717 0.10 -6.93 -16.83
CA THR A 717 -0.89 -7.97 -17.14
C THR A 717 -0.27 -9.33 -16.91
N ARG A 718 -0.85 -10.10 -15.98
CA ARG A 718 -0.48 -11.49 -15.67
C ARG A 718 -1.63 -12.42 -16.04
N LEU A 719 -1.29 -13.61 -16.54
CA LEU A 719 -2.25 -14.66 -16.90
C LEU A 719 -3.28 -14.18 -17.94
N GLY A 720 -2.82 -13.68 -19.09
CA GLY A 720 -3.67 -13.18 -20.18
C GLY A 720 -4.59 -14.25 -20.80
N GLU A 721 -5.57 -13.81 -21.60
CA GLU A 721 -6.52 -14.72 -22.27
C GLU A 721 -5.79 -15.68 -23.21
N GLY A 722 -5.80 -16.99 -22.91
CA GLY A 722 -5.16 -17.98 -23.77
C GLY A 722 -4.86 -19.34 -23.14
N GLY A 723 -5.83 -19.97 -22.45
CA GLY A 723 -5.74 -21.38 -22.03
C GLY A 723 -4.45 -21.78 -21.29
N ALA A 724 -4.17 -23.09 -21.22
CA ALA A 724 -3.02 -23.67 -20.49
C ALA A 724 -1.62 -23.20 -20.96
N SER A 725 -1.54 -22.32 -21.97
CA SER A 725 -0.32 -21.72 -22.51
C SER A 725 -0.15 -20.24 -22.12
N GLY A 726 -1.24 -19.51 -21.85
CA GLY A 726 -1.27 -18.07 -21.58
C GLY A 726 -0.71 -17.65 -20.22
N GLY A 727 -0.43 -18.61 -19.33
CA GLY A 727 0.21 -18.37 -18.03
C GLY A 727 1.73 -18.26 -18.07
N ARG A 728 2.37 -18.29 -19.25
CA ARG A 728 3.85 -18.31 -19.39
C ARG A 728 4.48 -16.93 -19.53
N VAL A 729 3.70 -15.89 -19.83
CA VAL A 729 4.19 -14.55 -20.15
C VAL A 729 3.50 -13.52 -19.26
N VAL A 730 4.25 -12.50 -18.85
CA VAL A 730 3.75 -11.26 -18.25
C VAL A 730 3.95 -10.15 -19.26
N GLU A 731 2.90 -9.38 -19.50
CA GLU A 731 2.98 -8.18 -20.34
C GLU A 731 3.10 -6.95 -19.45
N LEU A 732 4.11 -6.13 -19.72
CA LEU A 732 4.38 -4.88 -19.03
C LEU A 732 4.08 -3.71 -19.97
N ARG A 733 3.48 -2.65 -19.43
CA ARG A 733 3.40 -1.34 -20.08
C ARG A 733 4.42 -0.43 -19.40
N LEU A 734 5.26 0.21 -20.20
CA LEU A 734 6.40 1.01 -19.76
C LEU A 734 6.27 2.45 -20.30
N TRP A 735 6.81 3.41 -19.57
CA TRP A 735 6.86 4.83 -19.93
C TRP A 735 8.23 5.41 -19.56
N GLY A 736 8.93 6.05 -20.50
CA GLY A 736 10.32 6.51 -20.26
C GLY A 736 10.85 7.53 -21.24
#